data_AF-A0A2N2EC79-F1
#
_entry.id   AF-A0A2N2EC79-F1
#
_cell.length_a   1.000
_cell.length_b   1.000
_cell.length_c   1.000
_cell.angle_alpha   90.00
_cell.angle_beta   90.00
_cell.angle_gamma   90.00
#
_symmetry.space_group_name_H-M   'P 1'
#
loop_
_entity.id
_entity.type
_entity.pdbx_description
1 polymer ?
#
loop_
_entity_poly.entity_id
_entity_poly.type
_entity_poly.pdbx_seq_one_letter_code
_entity_poly.pdbx_strand_id
1 'polypeptide(L)'
;MRNFKKVVALVLAVALTMSTFTVAFAAESTTVTKLSDLGLLLNTTDAELGTELTREIGLTMILKSLGYTQADADAAVATSPFTDVKGWSAGWAALAFSKGITVGTSATTFAPAAKLTEKEFVAFQLRALGYDTTLAWDNAATLAVSAGLVPTGATLEATTYTKSNAAEVMYAALKATVQGVTPAVTLADQLIAKGLFTAAQAIAAGVKAEAPIAFAVESVTALNLNTVKVVFTQPVSENNAENTANYKIGTSSLGTADAAVLQADGKTVIVIMNTRLDQGKKEYFTVNAGILSKDGKATTSKVETELTFADVTIPTVASVTATGNKKVTVMFSEPVDISLSYAGLKIDGVAVTSLGASNITTNNLGSLGTTGDEATDAGYAQSLEITFGSALTAGSHTFTVPAGETGNFEDTAGFRTVETSTSFTIESVTGAPTITSVTGETNGIVYVQFNRDMESGTGINGAELTSNYKIGATNATTAAFDTGSKSKVKLTFASSTVAKGANVLTVDKDIKDAFGNSVHADDDQRVAFTAGDDAVKPLVDSVSLSSNVAGGAKITVKFSETVNGAYGTNFANYKLKDVDGNTIASSTSGIASILNSTNGVGNDDTFIITLTTGVSPLAKPSYTLEVKNIVDVAATPNKIDTVTKTITVADTVAPTVTAYETTTANKVRVKFNEAMSATMLEKANYFYVEGDGTIVALPSSVALSQIDNKTIELTFPGSLTVTPGSVADLIVAGLRIVGVRDVAGNLIAGGAADIAITTAAAATKPTIDGSTVKVQADSSKVWVTFDTSEILSVVDVAEITFGGQTPDTRLISGKTVTLNFTNTGKMDAIKLLGNTATLATVVAVANTMTAEGIPMASYFAGAALAVEENAVAPAVVSVASPSTTTVAITFSAPIDGTITGLYTNDFTVESNGALKTVSSASVASNVLTLTLSTPLTAEAIIKAIESNISIQSPATDGAETATLYVPSSTDKAGRTVAANAGVTLAATVETTPGVAATLGTAGVETITVTTKSTTDEFKTVQFTDGTITVDVLVDFEDDTAGTTDDTAADIRTAIAANAAITAVYTVGGAASAITFTQIANTGDVSIAIDDANLTTAIIGVAANTTPGVAATAGNAEVATATVTAAPTATGNIVVRLTDGTITQDVTVAVLVTDTTATTAAKIQAALTANATINAAYNVTNAGGSADVVITQRVPFSNVTITVTRQ
;
A
#
# COMPACT_ATOMS: atom_id res chain seq x y z
N MET A 1 16.99 -51.07 39.26
CA MET A 1 15.82 -51.01 40.18
C MET A 1 15.72 -49.75 41.06
N ARG A 2 16.83 -49.03 41.35
CA ARG A 2 16.78 -47.80 42.19
C ARG A 2 16.19 -46.57 41.47
N ASN A 3 16.23 -46.55 40.14
CA ASN A 3 15.70 -45.45 39.29
C ASN A 3 14.20 -45.62 38.97
N PHE A 4 13.67 -46.84 38.99
CA PHE A 4 12.24 -47.12 38.76
C PHE A 4 11.35 -46.56 39.89
N LYS A 5 11.86 -46.55 41.13
CA LYS A 5 11.15 -45.94 42.28
C LYS A 5 11.10 -44.41 42.24
N LYS A 6 12.05 -43.75 41.54
CA LYS A 6 12.06 -42.28 41.38
C LYS A 6 11.09 -41.82 40.30
N VAL A 7 10.94 -42.59 39.22
CA VAL A 7 9.98 -42.32 38.14
C VAL A 7 8.54 -42.58 38.62
N VAL A 8 8.30 -43.67 39.36
CA VAL A 8 6.97 -43.94 39.92
C VAL A 8 6.58 -42.89 40.97
N ALA A 9 7.51 -42.39 41.78
CA ALA A 9 7.24 -41.31 42.74
C ALA A 9 6.94 -39.96 42.07
N LEU A 10 7.57 -39.67 40.93
CA LEU A 10 7.29 -38.46 40.14
C LEU A 10 5.91 -38.55 39.47
N VAL A 11 5.56 -39.70 38.92
CA VAL A 11 4.24 -39.94 38.30
C VAL A 11 3.12 -39.93 39.35
N LEU A 12 3.36 -40.47 40.55
CA LEU A 12 2.38 -40.40 41.65
C LEU A 12 2.21 -38.96 42.17
N ALA A 13 3.29 -38.18 42.23
CA ALA A 13 3.23 -36.77 42.64
C ALA A 13 2.45 -35.91 41.63
N VAL A 14 2.63 -36.15 40.32
CA VAL A 14 1.88 -35.48 39.25
C VAL A 14 0.40 -35.89 39.25
N ALA A 15 0.10 -37.17 39.54
CA ALA A 15 -1.28 -37.66 39.65
C ALA A 15 -2.02 -37.13 40.90
N LEU A 16 -1.31 -36.92 42.01
CA LEU A 16 -1.86 -36.31 43.23
C LEU A 16 -2.07 -34.79 43.09
N THR A 17 -1.31 -34.09 42.22
CA THR A 17 -1.56 -32.67 41.93
C THR A 17 -2.68 -32.44 40.91
N MET A 18 -3.01 -33.43 40.08
CA MET A 18 -4.08 -33.34 39.07
C MET A 18 -5.47 -33.62 39.64
N SER A 19 -5.58 -34.17 40.86
CA SER A 19 -6.85 -34.63 41.45
C SER A 19 -7.58 -33.58 42.32
N THR A 20 -7.10 -32.33 42.38
CA THR A 20 -7.76 -31.25 43.15
C THR A 20 -8.56 -30.25 42.29
N PHE A 21 -8.72 -30.46 40.99
CA PHE A 21 -9.60 -29.62 40.17
C PHE A 21 -11.05 -30.12 40.22
N THR A 22 -11.72 -29.87 41.35
CA THR A 22 -13.18 -29.70 41.29
C THR A 22 -13.44 -28.45 40.46
N VAL A 23 -14.11 -28.59 39.32
CA VAL A 23 -14.65 -27.45 38.57
C VAL A 23 -15.78 -26.87 39.40
N ALA A 24 -15.42 -26.01 40.36
CA ALA A 24 -16.37 -25.10 40.97
C ALA A 24 -16.79 -24.13 39.87
N PHE A 25 -18.09 -23.98 39.64
CA PHE A 25 -18.61 -22.81 38.94
C PHE A 25 -18.12 -21.58 39.70
N ALA A 26 -17.04 -20.96 39.21
CA ALA A 26 -16.45 -19.79 39.84
C ALA A 26 -17.45 -18.64 39.68
N ALA A 27 -17.97 -18.15 40.81
CA ALA A 27 -18.63 -16.85 40.83
C ALA A 27 -17.67 -15.79 40.27
N GLU A 28 -18.20 -14.82 39.52
CA GLU A 28 -17.42 -13.75 38.91
C GLU A 28 -16.63 -12.98 40.00
N SER A 29 -15.31 -12.89 39.84
CA SER A 29 -14.44 -12.25 40.84
C SER A 29 -14.57 -10.72 40.79
N THR A 30 -15.01 -10.12 41.89
CA THR A 30 -15.14 -8.67 42.09
C THR A 30 -13.77 -7.94 42.13
N THR A 31 -13.77 -6.61 42.00
CA THR A 31 -12.55 -5.79 42.19
C THR A 31 -11.97 -5.92 43.60
N VAL A 32 -12.83 -6.07 44.61
CA VAL A 32 -12.44 -6.26 46.00
C VAL A 32 -11.69 -7.58 46.20
N THR A 33 -12.19 -8.68 45.65
CA THR A 33 -11.52 -9.99 45.73
C THR A 33 -10.16 -9.94 45.03
N LYS A 34 -10.08 -9.31 43.86
CA LYS A 34 -8.81 -9.13 43.13
C LYS A 34 -7.78 -8.30 43.92
N LEU A 35 -8.18 -7.19 44.53
CA LEU A 35 -7.28 -6.38 45.37
C LEU A 35 -6.85 -7.12 46.64
N SER A 36 -7.73 -7.94 47.21
CA SER A 36 -7.42 -8.80 48.36
C SER A 36 -6.41 -9.88 48.00
N ASP A 37 -6.57 -10.53 46.84
CA ASP A 37 -5.66 -11.58 46.36
C ASP A 37 -4.27 -11.03 46.01
N LEU A 38 -4.19 -9.77 45.58
CA LEU A 38 -2.94 -9.02 45.43
C LEU A 38 -2.35 -8.53 46.76
N GLY A 39 -3.04 -8.69 47.88
CA GLY A 39 -2.62 -8.21 49.20
C GLY A 39 -2.71 -6.70 49.40
N LEU A 40 -3.42 -5.98 48.51
CA LEU A 40 -3.51 -4.51 48.50
C LEU A 40 -4.71 -3.97 49.28
N LEU A 41 -5.69 -4.82 49.57
CA LEU A 41 -6.87 -4.47 50.36
C LEU A 41 -7.12 -5.53 51.44
N LEU A 42 -7.14 -5.08 52.70
CA LEU A 42 -7.43 -5.93 53.87
C LEU A 42 -8.85 -5.65 54.38
N ASN A 43 -9.38 -6.50 55.26
CA ASN A 43 -10.67 -6.29 55.96
C ASN A 43 -11.85 -6.15 54.97
N THR A 44 -12.11 -7.22 54.24
CA THR A 44 -13.02 -7.26 53.08
C THR A 44 -14.38 -7.91 53.37
N THR A 45 -14.83 -7.94 54.62
CA THR A 45 -16.21 -8.39 54.94
C THR A 45 -17.24 -7.37 54.46
N ASP A 46 -18.46 -7.81 54.11
CA ASP A 46 -19.52 -6.92 53.59
C ASP A 46 -19.80 -5.72 54.51
N ALA A 47 -19.77 -5.93 55.84
CA ALA A 47 -19.95 -4.87 56.82
C ALA A 47 -18.80 -3.83 56.77
N GLU A 48 -17.56 -4.29 56.58
CA GLU A 48 -16.40 -3.40 56.46
C GLU A 48 -16.37 -2.67 55.11
N LEU A 49 -16.82 -3.33 54.04
CA LEU A 49 -16.89 -2.74 52.70
C LEU A 49 -17.97 -1.65 52.60
N GLY A 50 -19.11 -1.84 53.29
CA GLY A 50 -20.20 -0.86 53.37
C GLY A 50 -19.94 0.31 54.32
N THR A 51 -18.82 0.30 55.06
CA THR A 51 -18.49 1.39 56.00
C THR A 51 -18.03 2.64 55.24
N GLU A 52 -18.60 3.78 55.62
CA GLU A 52 -18.21 5.10 55.08
C GLU A 52 -16.83 5.52 55.56
N LEU A 53 -15.98 5.96 54.63
CA LEU A 53 -14.60 6.27 54.90
C LEU A 53 -14.44 7.61 55.61
N THR A 54 -13.56 7.65 56.60
CA THR A 54 -12.97 8.89 57.11
C THR A 54 -11.69 9.22 56.34
N ARG A 55 -11.27 10.49 56.39
CA ARG A 55 -10.04 10.94 55.72
C ARG A 55 -8.81 10.14 56.13
N GLU A 56 -8.67 9.80 57.42
CA GLU A 56 -7.56 9.00 57.92
C GLU A 56 -7.56 7.55 57.41
N ILE A 57 -8.74 6.93 57.26
CA ILE A 57 -8.85 5.55 56.77
C ILE A 57 -8.57 5.50 55.26
N GLY A 58 -9.22 6.36 54.47
CA GLY A 58 -9.04 6.35 53.01
C GLY A 58 -7.61 6.67 52.58
N LEU A 59 -6.95 7.61 53.26
CA LEU A 59 -5.55 7.93 53.00
C LEU A 59 -4.61 6.77 53.36
N THR A 60 -4.86 6.11 54.49
CA THR A 60 -4.09 4.94 54.93
C THR A 60 -4.24 3.78 53.94
N MET A 61 -5.43 3.57 53.39
CA MET A 61 -5.66 2.55 52.35
C MET A 61 -4.77 2.78 51.12
N ILE A 62 -4.72 4.02 50.62
CA ILE A 62 -3.87 4.37 49.47
C ILE A 62 -2.39 4.10 49.81
N LEU A 63 -1.89 4.60 50.95
CA LEU A 63 -0.50 4.40 51.32
C LEU A 63 -0.12 2.91 51.48
N LYS A 64 -1.00 2.11 52.10
CA LYS A 64 -0.76 0.67 52.22
C LYS A 64 -0.76 -0.03 50.86
N SER A 65 -1.64 0.36 49.95
CA SER A 65 -1.67 -0.18 48.58
C SER A 65 -0.40 0.15 47.78
N LEU A 66 0.34 1.20 48.16
CA LEU A 66 1.64 1.58 47.57
C LEU A 66 2.84 0.85 48.21
N GLY A 67 2.58 -0.01 49.21
CA GLY A 67 3.59 -0.81 49.90
C GLY A 67 4.20 -0.16 51.14
N TYR A 68 3.66 0.96 51.62
CA TYR A 68 4.15 1.57 52.85
C TYR A 68 3.69 0.79 54.09
N THR A 69 4.60 0.69 55.06
CA THR A 69 4.41 -0.07 56.29
C THR A 69 4.14 0.85 57.49
N GLN A 70 3.74 0.27 58.62
CA GLN A 70 3.59 1.04 59.86
C GLN A 70 4.91 1.69 60.30
N ALA A 71 6.06 1.04 60.04
CA ALA A 71 7.37 1.61 60.36
C ALA A 71 7.67 2.87 59.55
N ASP A 72 7.28 2.92 58.27
CA ASP A 72 7.42 4.11 57.43
C ASP A 72 6.54 5.27 57.95
N ALA A 73 5.32 4.95 58.38
CA ALA A 73 4.41 5.92 58.98
C ALA A 73 4.97 6.47 60.30
N ASP A 74 5.44 5.60 61.18
CA ASP A 74 6.01 5.98 62.49
C ASP A 74 7.25 6.87 62.32
N ALA A 75 8.10 6.57 61.33
CA ALA A 75 9.27 7.38 61.00
C ALA A 75 8.90 8.79 60.49
N ALA A 76 7.73 8.93 59.83
CA ALA A 76 7.29 10.20 59.28
C ALA A 76 6.64 11.14 60.30
N VAL A 77 6.25 10.67 61.50
CA VAL A 77 5.47 11.46 62.50
C VAL A 77 6.08 12.84 62.76
N ALA A 78 7.41 12.93 62.89
CA ALA A 78 8.12 14.18 63.19
C ALA A 78 8.03 15.24 62.06
N THR A 79 7.63 14.83 60.86
CA THR A 79 7.48 15.71 59.69
C THR A 79 6.07 16.27 59.54
N SER A 80 5.13 15.88 60.41
CA SER A 80 3.73 16.30 60.31
C SER A 80 3.58 17.81 60.56
N PRO A 81 2.97 18.57 59.62
CA PRO A 81 2.51 19.93 59.90
C PRO A 81 1.16 19.95 60.63
N PHE A 82 0.47 18.81 60.71
CA PHE A 82 -0.89 18.73 61.24
C PHE A 82 -0.91 18.57 62.77
N THR A 83 -1.68 19.43 63.42
CA THR A 83 -1.77 19.51 64.89
C THR A 83 -2.98 18.75 65.46
N ASP A 84 -3.93 18.40 64.60
CA ASP A 84 -5.21 17.77 64.94
C ASP A 84 -5.22 16.24 64.78
N VAL A 85 -4.13 15.65 64.27
CA VAL A 85 -3.99 14.20 64.11
C VAL A 85 -3.24 13.62 65.31
N LYS A 86 -3.85 12.66 66.01
CA LYS A 86 -3.28 11.99 67.19
C LYS A 86 -3.49 10.50 67.11
N GLY A 87 -2.65 9.73 67.80
CA GLY A 87 -2.77 8.27 67.85
C GLY A 87 -2.29 7.60 66.56
N TRP A 88 -2.95 6.52 66.17
CA TRP A 88 -2.48 5.58 65.14
C TRP A 88 -2.35 6.21 63.74
N SER A 89 -3.14 7.25 63.41
CA SER A 89 -3.15 7.89 62.08
C SER A 89 -2.15 9.04 61.94
N ALA A 90 -1.50 9.46 63.03
CA ALA A 90 -0.55 10.58 63.02
C ALA A 90 0.62 10.34 62.06
N GLY A 91 1.21 9.14 62.09
CA GLY A 91 2.29 8.75 61.19
C GLY A 91 1.86 8.66 59.73
N TRP A 92 0.66 8.13 59.47
CA TRP A 92 0.13 7.97 58.11
C TRP A 92 -0.19 9.32 57.45
N ALA A 93 -0.79 10.26 58.20
CA ALA A 93 -1.04 11.61 57.71
C ALA A 93 0.28 12.36 57.42
N ALA A 94 1.29 12.20 58.28
CA ALA A 94 2.61 12.78 58.09
C ALA A 94 3.33 12.20 56.86
N LEU A 95 3.28 10.88 56.69
CA LEU A 95 3.87 10.19 55.54
C LEU A 95 3.21 10.65 54.24
N ALA A 96 1.87 10.70 54.19
CA ALA A 96 1.16 11.21 53.02
C ALA A 96 1.56 12.65 52.68
N PHE A 97 1.72 13.51 53.68
CA PHE A 97 2.18 14.89 53.48
C PHE A 97 3.59 14.92 52.87
N SER A 98 4.51 14.12 53.43
CA SER A 98 5.89 14.02 52.91
C SER A 98 5.97 13.51 51.46
N LYS A 99 4.96 12.75 51.01
CA LYS A 99 4.83 12.23 49.64
C LYS A 99 3.98 13.11 48.73
N GLY A 100 3.48 14.24 49.22
CA GLY A 100 2.60 15.14 48.46
C GLY A 100 1.20 14.56 48.18
N ILE A 101 0.80 13.49 48.86
CA ILE A 101 -0.52 12.85 48.66
C ILE A 101 -1.62 13.66 49.33
N THR A 102 -1.31 14.35 50.43
CA THR A 102 -2.23 15.29 51.10
C THR A 102 -1.56 16.60 51.45
N VAL A 103 -2.35 17.68 51.46
CA VAL A 103 -1.96 19.02 51.91
C VAL A 103 -2.74 19.48 53.14
N GLY A 104 -3.58 18.59 53.71
CA GLY A 104 -4.52 18.94 54.78
C GLY A 104 -5.78 19.65 54.28
N THR A 105 -6.68 19.99 55.20
CA THR A 105 -7.78 20.95 54.98
C THR A 105 -7.32 22.39 55.22
N SER A 106 -6.21 22.56 55.93
CA SER A 106 -5.45 23.80 56.07
C SER A 106 -3.96 23.45 56.21
N ALA A 107 -3.09 24.47 56.23
CA ALA A 107 -1.66 24.27 56.43
C ALA A 107 -1.28 23.50 57.71
N THR A 108 -2.14 23.49 58.75
CA THR A 108 -1.87 22.85 60.04
C THR A 108 -2.97 21.89 60.50
N THR A 109 -3.94 21.58 59.63
CA THR A 109 -5.12 20.77 59.97
C THR A 109 -5.39 19.73 58.89
N PHE A 110 -5.62 18.47 59.27
CA PHE A 110 -5.94 17.37 58.35
C PHE A 110 -7.41 16.93 58.39
N ALA A 111 -8.08 17.09 59.54
CA ALA A 111 -9.42 16.62 59.86
C ALA A 111 -9.57 15.08 59.78
N PRO A 112 -8.88 14.29 60.62
CA PRO A 112 -8.78 12.84 60.48
C PRO A 112 -10.12 12.09 60.53
N ALA A 113 -11.02 12.50 61.44
CA ALA A 113 -12.32 11.88 61.66
C ALA A 113 -13.43 12.40 60.72
N ALA A 114 -13.14 13.40 59.87
CA ALA A 114 -14.12 13.90 58.92
C ALA A 114 -14.41 12.84 57.84
N LYS A 115 -15.67 12.80 57.40
CA LYS A 115 -16.10 11.92 56.30
C LYS A 115 -15.40 12.33 55.02
N LEU A 116 -14.91 11.33 54.29
CA LEU A 116 -14.16 11.50 53.05
C LEU A 116 -15.13 11.50 51.87
N THR A 117 -15.06 12.52 51.02
CA THR A 117 -15.84 12.56 49.79
C THR A 117 -15.15 11.80 48.66
N GLU A 118 -15.91 11.43 47.62
CA GLU A 118 -15.36 10.81 46.41
C GLU A 118 -14.27 11.68 45.76
N LYS A 119 -14.54 12.99 45.61
CA LYS A 119 -13.55 13.94 45.07
C LYS A 119 -12.26 13.98 45.87
N GLU A 120 -12.33 13.94 47.20
CA GLU A 120 -11.14 13.93 48.06
C GLU A 120 -10.33 12.64 47.90
N PHE A 121 -10.99 11.48 47.85
CA PHE A 121 -10.31 10.20 47.66
C PHE A 121 -9.62 10.12 46.29
N VAL A 122 -10.33 10.52 45.22
CA VAL A 122 -9.80 10.55 43.86
C VAL A 122 -8.60 11.51 43.76
N ALA A 123 -8.67 12.67 44.40
CA ALA A 123 -7.54 13.61 44.45
C ALA A 123 -6.31 12.99 45.16
N PHE A 124 -6.50 12.24 46.25
CA PHE A 124 -5.41 11.51 46.88
C PHE A 124 -4.81 10.44 45.95
N GLN A 125 -5.66 9.70 45.24
CA GLN A 125 -5.20 8.66 44.32
C GLN A 125 -4.45 9.23 43.10
N LEU A 126 -4.91 10.36 42.54
CA LEU A 126 -4.21 11.06 41.46
C LEU A 126 -2.84 11.56 41.91
N ARG A 127 -2.73 12.13 43.12
CA ARG A 127 -1.43 12.53 43.68
C ARG A 127 -0.50 11.34 43.90
N ALA A 128 -1.06 10.20 44.33
CA ALA A 128 -0.31 8.95 44.43
C ALA A 128 0.20 8.44 43.07
N LEU A 129 -0.47 8.77 41.97
CA LEU A 129 -0.02 8.52 40.58
C LEU A 129 0.96 9.57 40.04
N GLY A 130 1.38 10.54 40.86
CA GLY A 130 2.37 11.55 40.50
C GLY A 130 1.81 12.82 39.84
N TYR A 131 0.49 13.00 39.83
CA TYR A 131 -0.11 14.25 39.34
C TYR A 131 0.17 15.41 40.31
N ASP A 132 0.28 16.63 39.76
CA ASP A 132 0.46 17.84 40.55
C ASP A 132 -0.64 18.00 41.61
N THR A 133 -0.25 18.43 42.81
CA THR A 133 -1.13 18.48 43.97
C THR A 133 -2.32 19.43 43.82
N THR A 134 -2.14 20.54 43.10
CA THR A 134 -3.17 21.56 42.86
C THR A 134 -4.09 21.08 41.74
N LEU A 135 -3.51 20.63 40.62
CA LEU A 135 -4.29 20.13 39.48
C LEU A 135 -5.14 18.91 39.84
N ALA A 136 -4.59 17.98 40.64
CA ALA A 136 -5.31 16.80 41.12
C ALA A 136 -6.55 17.15 41.96
N TRP A 137 -6.64 18.36 42.52
CA TRP A 137 -7.81 18.85 43.25
C TRP A 137 -8.77 19.65 42.37
N ASP A 138 -8.23 20.67 41.67
CA ASP A 138 -9.03 21.60 40.87
C ASP A 138 -9.71 20.90 39.69
N ASN A 139 -9.01 19.93 39.08
CA ASN A 139 -9.45 19.21 37.86
C ASN A 139 -9.67 17.71 38.10
N ALA A 140 -9.98 17.30 39.35
CA ALA A 140 -10.04 15.91 39.77
C ALA A 140 -10.88 15.01 38.83
N ALA A 141 -12.07 15.45 38.43
CA ALA A 141 -12.96 14.66 37.56
C ALA A 141 -12.34 14.42 36.16
N THR A 142 -11.85 15.48 35.52
CA THR A 142 -11.24 15.39 34.18
C THR A 142 -9.98 14.54 34.19
N LEU A 143 -9.11 14.73 35.18
CA LEU A 143 -7.88 13.95 35.31
C LEU A 143 -8.16 12.48 35.64
N ALA A 144 -9.15 12.20 36.49
CA ALA A 144 -9.53 10.83 36.82
C ALA A 144 -10.10 10.09 35.61
N VAL A 145 -10.90 10.75 34.76
CA VAL A 145 -11.36 10.18 33.49
C VAL A 145 -10.16 9.93 32.56
N SER A 146 -9.28 10.91 32.39
CA SER A 146 -8.10 10.79 31.52
C SER A 146 -7.13 9.69 31.98
N ALA A 147 -7.04 9.45 33.29
CA ALA A 147 -6.22 8.41 33.88
C ALA A 147 -6.95 7.06 33.98
N GLY A 148 -8.22 6.98 33.61
CA GLY A 148 -9.03 5.76 33.63
C GLY A 148 -9.45 5.30 35.04
N LEU A 149 -9.45 6.18 36.03
CA LEU A 149 -9.84 5.88 37.42
C LEU A 149 -11.35 5.82 37.60
N VAL A 150 -12.10 6.54 36.77
CA VAL A 150 -13.56 6.66 36.79
C VAL A 150 -14.10 6.65 35.35
N PRO A 151 -15.35 6.25 35.10
CA PRO A 151 -15.93 6.23 33.76
C PRO A 151 -16.11 7.63 33.17
N THR A 152 -16.17 7.72 31.84
CA THR A 152 -16.43 8.96 31.10
C THR A 152 -17.72 9.63 31.58
N GLY A 153 -17.65 10.92 31.91
CA GLY A 153 -18.79 11.70 32.40
C GLY A 153 -19.01 11.67 33.91
N ALA A 154 -18.13 11.03 34.70
CA ALA A 154 -18.20 11.06 36.16
C ALA A 154 -18.02 12.48 36.73
N THR A 155 -18.87 12.87 37.69
CA THR A 155 -18.87 14.22 38.31
C THR A 155 -18.23 14.28 39.70
N LEU A 156 -17.97 13.14 40.35
CA LEU A 156 -17.37 13.00 41.69
C LEU A 156 -18.18 13.64 42.85
N GLU A 157 -19.50 13.62 42.74
CA GLU A 157 -20.43 14.30 43.68
C GLU A 157 -20.95 13.40 44.82
N ALA A 158 -20.44 12.16 44.96
CA ALA A 158 -20.92 11.29 46.03
C ALA A 158 -20.51 11.82 47.42
N THR A 159 -21.53 12.16 48.22
CA THR A 159 -21.37 12.65 49.60
C THR A 159 -21.22 11.52 50.62
N THR A 160 -21.58 10.30 50.26
CA THR A 160 -21.33 9.08 51.03
C THR A 160 -20.35 8.23 50.23
N TYR A 161 -19.16 8.02 50.76
CA TYR A 161 -18.10 7.28 50.06
C TYR A 161 -17.62 6.10 50.89
N THR A 162 -17.88 4.89 50.40
CA THR A 162 -17.60 3.64 51.14
C THR A 162 -16.27 3.04 50.74
N LYS A 163 -15.81 2.07 51.54
CA LYS A 163 -14.61 1.28 51.23
C LYS A 163 -14.75 0.51 49.92
N SER A 164 -15.95 0.03 49.58
CA SER A 164 -16.22 -0.60 48.29
C SER A 164 -16.03 0.38 47.12
N ASN A 165 -16.51 1.62 47.24
CA ASN A 165 -16.29 2.63 46.19
C ASN A 165 -14.80 2.95 46.01
N ALA A 166 -14.05 3.08 47.11
CA ALA A 166 -12.61 3.28 47.07
C ALA A 166 -11.86 2.12 46.39
N ALA A 167 -12.32 0.87 46.58
CA ALA A 167 -11.71 -0.30 45.97
C ALA A 167 -11.78 -0.27 44.44
N GLU A 168 -12.88 0.21 43.86
CA GLU A 168 -13.01 0.38 42.41
C GLU A 168 -11.95 1.34 41.85
N VAL A 169 -11.78 2.50 42.50
CA VAL A 169 -10.80 3.52 42.10
C VAL A 169 -9.37 3.01 42.28
N MET A 170 -9.07 2.30 43.38
CA MET A 170 -7.74 1.71 43.60
C MET A 170 -7.41 0.61 42.58
N TYR A 171 -8.38 -0.23 42.23
CA TYR A 171 -8.21 -1.26 41.19
C TYR A 171 -7.96 -0.63 39.82
N ALA A 172 -8.70 0.42 39.48
CA ALA A 172 -8.50 1.18 38.25
C ALA A 172 -7.12 1.85 38.22
N ALA A 173 -6.66 2.42 39.35
CA ALA A 173 -5.36 3.05 39.48
C ALA A 173 -4.19 2.08 39.19
N LEU A 174 -4.32 0.77 39.45
CA LEU A 174 -3.29 -0.22 39.12
C LEU A 174 -2.98 -0.27 37.62
N LYS A 175 -3.98 0.00 36.77
CA LYS A 175 -3.85 0.03 35.30
C LYS A 175 -3.40 1.40 34.78
N ALA A 176 -3.46 2.44 35.61
CA ALA A 176 -3.11 3.80 35.22
C ALA A 176 -1.59 4.00 35.14
N THR A 177 -1.13 4.84 34.21
CA THR A 177 0.27 5.24 34.07
C THR A 177 0.68 6.22 35.16
N VAL A 178 1.85 6.00 35.76
CA VAL A 178 2.42 6.92 36.76
C VAL A 178 3.13 8.07 36.07
N GLN A 179 2.79 9.30 36.47
CA GLN A 179 3.34 10.52 35.88
C GLN A 179 4.80 10.75 36.29
N GLY A 180 5.59 11.33 35.38
CA GLY A 180 6.98 11.69 35.63
C GLY A 180 7.99 10.53 35.58
N VAL A 181 7.59 9.35 35.08
CA VAL A 181 8.47 8.17 34.94
C VAL A 181 8.76 7.87 33.47
N THR A 182 10.04 7.59 33.14
CA THR A 182 10.49 7.29 31.77
C THR A 182 11.38 6.03 31.76
N PRO A 183 11.05 4.98 30.97
CA PRO A 183 9.84 4.86 30.14
C PRO A 183 8.56 4.85 30.99
N ALA A 184 7.43 5.21 30.36
CA ALA A 184 6.14 5.21 31.03
C ALA A 184 5.80 3.79 31.54
N VAL A 185 5.36 3.66 32.79
CA VAL A 185 5.00 2.39 33.43
C VAL A 185 3.66 2.52 34.15
N THR A 186 2.92 1.41 34.27
CA THR A 186 1.69 1.38 35.08
C THR A 186 2.00 1.33 36.57
N LEU A 187 1.03 1.66 37.43
CA LEU A 187 1.19 1.48 38.88
C LEU A 187 1.43 0.01 39.22
N ALA A 188 0.73 -0.94 38.57
CA ALA A 188 0.96 -2.37 38.77
C ALA A 188 2.43 -2.77 38.48
N ASP A 189 3.02 -2.27 37.40
CA ASP A 189 4.43 -2.54 37.07
C ASP A 189 5.39 -2.03 38.15
N GLN A 190 5.12 -0.85 38.72
CA GLN A 190 5.92 -0.33 39.82
C GLN A 190 5.80 -1.16 41.09
N LEU A 191 4.59 -1.65 41.42
CA LEU A 191 4.38 -2.48 42.61
C LEU A 191 4.99 -3.88 42.43
N ILE A 192 5.00 -4.43 41.21
CA ILE A 192 5.73 -5.66 40.86
C ILE A 192 7.24 -5.44 41.05
N ALA A 193 7.78 -4.32 40.55
CA ALA A 193 9.20 -3.99 40.71
C ALA A 193 9.59 -3.80 42.19
N LYS A 194 8.66 -3.36 43.03
CA LYS A 194 8.81 -3.29 44.49
C LYS A 194 8.60 -4.64 45.21
N GLY A 195 8.20 -5.69 44.50
CA GLY A 195 8.03 -7.04 45.04
C GLY A 195 6.75 -7.26 45.86
N LEU A 196 5.72 -6.40 45.71
CA LEU A 196 4.46 -6.56 46.45
C LEU A 196 3.63 -7.75 45.95
N PHE A 197 3.68 -8.02 44.65
CA PHE A 197 3.06 -9.19 44.01
C PHE A 197 3.80 -9.52 42.70
N THR A 198 3.56 -10.70 42.16
CA THR A 198 4.19 -11.21 40.94
C THR A 198 3.44 -10.80 39.67
N ALA A 199 4.13 -10.85 38.53
CA ALA A 199 3.48 -10.63 37.23
C ALA A 199 2.34 -11.63 36.96
N ALA A 200 2.48 -12.89 37.39
CA ALA A 200 1.42 -13.90 37.26
C ALA A 200 0.17 -13.53 38.07
N GLN A 201 0.33 -13.05 39.30
CA GLN A 201 -0.79 -12.56 40.12
C GLN A 201 -1.45 -11.32 39.49
N ALA A 202 -0.66 -10.41 38.90
CA ALA A 202 -1.18 -9.24 38.21
C ALA A 202 -2.00 -9.58 36.95
N ILE A 203 -1.57 -10.60 36.19
CA ILE A 203 -2.29 -11.13 35.03
C ILE A 203 -3.60 -11.78 35.48
N ALA A 204 -3.54 -12.66 36.50
CA ALA A 204 -4.73 -13.30 37.06
C ALA A 204 -5.76 -12.30 37.61
N ALA A 205 -5.29 -11.19 38.19
CA ALA A 205 -6.14 -10.11 38.67
C ALA A 205 -6.70 -9.22 37.54
N GLY A 206 -6.20 -9.33 36.30
CA GLY A 206 -6.64 -8.53 35.15
C GLY A 206 -6.12 -7.07 35.18
N VAL A 207 -5.03 -6.82 35.89
CA VAL A 207 -4.37 -5.48 35.96
C VAL A 207 -3.10 -5.40 35.11
N LYS A 208 -2.65 -6.52 34.55
CA LYS A 208 -1.56 -6.60 33.57
C LYS A 208 -1.98 -7.55 32.44
N ALA A 209 -1.72 -7.16 31.19
CA ALA A 209 -1.94 -8.04 30.04
C ALA A 209 -0.89 -9.16 29.99
N GLU A 210 -1.27 -10.33 29.50
CA GLU A 210 -0.32 -11.40 29.16
C GLU A 210 0.56 -10.92 28.00
N ALA A 211 1.87 -11.17 28.09
CA ALA A 211 2.78 -10.81 27.00
C ALA A 211 2.43 -11.67 25.77
N PRO A 212 2.33 -11.09 24.56
CA PRO A 212 2.12 -11.88 23.35
C PRO A 212 3.26 -12.89 23.21
N ILE A 213 2.93 -14.17 23.04
CA ILE A 213 3.92 -15.18 22.65
C ILE A 213 4.37 -14.83 21.24
N ALA A 214 5.64 -14.48 21.04
CA ALA A 214 6.16 -14.19 19.71
C ALA A 214 6.03 -15.43 18.80
N PHE A 215 5.56 -15.25 17.57
CA PHE A 215 5.47 -16.35 16.61
C PHE A 215 6.86 -16.72 16.10
N ALA A 216 7.31 -17.91 16.47
CA ALA A 216 8.64 -18.44 16.21
C ALA A 216 8.66 -19.98 16.15
N VAL A 217 9.73 -20.53 15.60
CA VAL A 217 10.09 -21.95 15.73
C VAL A 217 10.49 -22.21 17.18
N GLU A 218 9.75 -23.08 17.86
CA GLU A 218 9.97 -23.47 19.25
C GLU A 218 11.06 -24.53 19.37
N SER A 219 11.05 -25.55 18.50
CA SER A 219 12.09 -26.60 18.51
C SER A 219 12.22 -27.32 17.17
N VAL A 220 13.40 -27.89 16.94
CA VAL A 220 13.73 -28.77 15.79
C VAL A 220 14.45 -30.00 16.33
N THR A 221 13.94 -31.19 16.03
CA THR A 221 14.51 -32.46 16.51
C THR A 221 14.46 -33.55 15.44
N ALA A 222 15.54 -34.31 15.26
CA ALA A 222 15.51 -35.52 14.44
C ALA A 222 14.70 -36.61 15.18
N LEU A 223 13.76 -37.25 14.48
CA LEU A 223 12.98 -38.36 15.03
C LEU A 223 13.64 -39.71 14.73
N ASN A 224 14.16 -39.86 13.52
CA ASN A 224 14.85 -41.06 13.05
C ASN A 224 15.87 -40.67 11.97
N LEU A 225 16.25 -41.60 11.08
CA LEU A 225 17.30 -41.40 10.09
C LEU A 225 16.89 -40.58 8.85
N ASN A 226 15.61 -40.26 8.67
CA ASN A 226 15.16 -39.43 7.56
C ASN A 226 14.05 -38.42 7.92
N THR A 227 13.66 -38.33 9.19
CA THR A 227 12.53 -37.51 9.63
C THR A 227 12.94 -36.49 10.68
N VAL A 228 12.47 -35.26 10.52
CA VAL A 228 12.69 -34.13 11.44
C VAL A 228 11.34 -33.56 11.88
N LYS A 229 11.19 -33.33 13.18
CA LYS A 229 10.05 -32.65 13.79
C LYS A 229 10.39 -31.18 14.03
N VAL A 230 9.51 -30.29 13.54
CA VAL A 230 9.56 -28.84 13.76
C VAL A 230 8.32 -28.43 14.54
N VAL A 231 8.48 -27.72 15.65
CA VAL A 231 7.36 -27.21 16.47
C VAL A 231 7.37 -25.69 16.45
N PHE A 232 6.20 -25.09 16.26
CA PHE A 232 6.00 -23.64 16.29
C PHE A 232 5.23 -23.23 17.55
N THR A 233 5.54 -22.05 18.07
CA THR A 233 4.88 -21.45 19.26
C THR A 233 3.37 -21.20 19.07
N GLN A 234 2.93 -20.93 17.83
CA GLN A 234 1.53 -20.71 17.45
C GLN A 234 1.17 -21.47 16.16
N PRO A 235 -0.13 -21.63 15.83
CA PRO A 235 -0.53 -22.35 14.62
C PRO A 235 -0.01 -21.70 13.33
N VAL A 236 0.36 -22.53 12.35
CA VAL A 236 0.96 -22.11 11.06
C VAL A 236 -0.03 -22.25 9.89
N SER A 237 0.26 -21.55 8.79
CA SER A 237 -0.44 -21.71 7.51
C SER A 237 -0.03 -23.01 6.83
N GLU A 238 -0.96 -23.94 6.62
CA GLU A 238 -0.74 -25.26 6.01
C GLU A 238 -0.01 -25.19 4.66
N ASN A 239 -0.55 -24.46 3.66
CA ASN A 239 0.05 -24.31 2.33
C ASN A 239 1.52 -23.83 2.33
N ASN A 240 1.90 -23.10 3.37
CA ASN A 240 3.25 -22.54 3.49
C ASN A 240 4.14 -23.44 4.35
N ALA A 241 3.62 -23.98 5.46
CA ALA A 241 4.35 -24.91 6.32
C ALA A 241 4.65 -26.26 5.64
N GLU A 242 3.81 -26.71 4.72
CA GLU A 242 3.97 -27.96 3.96
C GLU A 242 4.82 -27.79 2.68
N ASN A 243 5.24 -26.58 2.36
CA ASN A 243 6.15 -26.34 1.25
C ASN A 243 7.57 -26.78 1.62
N THR A 244 8.05 -27.87 1.00
CA THR A 244 9.38 -28.44 1.28
C THR A 244 10.53 -27.47 1.03
N ALA A 245 10.36 -26.48 0.15
CA ALA A 245 11.36 -25.43 -0.11
C ALA A 245 11.65 -24.56 1.13
N ASN A 246 10.81 -24.59 2.16
CA ASN A 246 11.04 -23.90 3.43
C ASN A 246 12.02 -24.64 4.35
N TYR A 247 12.54 -25.80 3.96
CA TYR A 247 13.43 -26.61 4.76
C TYR A 247 14.71 -27.01 4.01
N LYS A 248 15.81 -27.20 4.73
CA LYS A 248 17.10 -27.67 4.18
C LYS A 248 17.77 -28.68 5.09
N ILE A 249 18.54 -29.59 4.50
CA ILE A 249 19.49 -30.47 5.18
C ILE A 249 20.91 -30.21 4.64
N GLY A 250 21.83 -29.88 5.54
CA GLY A 250 23.14 -29.32 5.18
C GLY A 250 22.97 -28.04 4.34
N THR A 251 23.59 -28.01 3.16
CA THR A 251 23.47 -26.91 2.19
C THR A 251 22.36 -27.12 1.15
N SER A 252 21.71 -28.29 1.16
CA SER A 252 20.73 -28.70 0.14
C SER A 252 19.30 -28.36 0.56
N SER A 253 18.57 -27.61 -0.28
CA SER A 253 17.12 -27.43 -0.11
C SER A 253 16.38 -28.74 -0.35
N LEU A 254 15.33 -28.99 0.42
CA LEU A 254 14.43 -30.12 0.18
C LEU A 254 13.59 -29.86 -1.09
N GLY A 255 13.39 -30.92 -1.87
CA GLY A 255 12.74 -30.89 -3.16
C GLY A 255 11.33 -31.48 -3.14
N THR A 256 10.78 -31.74 -4.33
CA THR A 256 9.42 -32.29 -4.52
C THR A 256 9.32 -33.79 -4.21
N ALA A 257 10.46 -34.47 -4.02
CA ALA A 257 10.49 -35.87 -3.61
C ALA A 257 10.50 -36.02 -2.08
N ASP A 258 10.76 -34.94 -1.34
CA ASP A 258 10.62 -34.86 0.11
C ASP A 258 9.17 -34.46 0.47
N ALA A 259 8.82 -34.54 1.76
CA ALA A 259 7.52 -34.12 2.26
C ALA A 259 7.63 -33.26 3.53
N ALA A 260 6.67 -32.37 3.72
CA ALA A 260 6.45 -31.66 4.99
C ALA A 260 4.95 -31.70 5.28
N VAL A 261 4.57 -32.23 6.45
CA VAL A 261 3.15 -32.47 6.77
C VAL A 261 2.80 -31.81 8.09
N LEU A 262 1.82 -30.90 8.05
CA LEU A 262 1.28 -30.23 9.22
C LEU A 262 0.42 -31.20 10.01
N GLN A 263 0.67 -31.29 11.31
CA GLN A 263 -0.09 -32.15 12.22
C GLN A 263 -1.38 -31.46 12.66
N ALA A 264 -2.33 -32.25 13.19
CA ALA A 264 -3.65 -31.78 13.60
C ALA A 264 -3.64 -30.69 14.70
N ASP A 265 -2.54 -30.55 15.45
CA ASP A 265 -2.36 -29.46 16.42
C ASP A 265 -2.17 -28.08 15.77
N GLY A 266 -1.96 -28.05 14.45
CA GLY A 266 -1.69 -26.86 13.65
C GLY A 266 -0.34 -26.21 13.93
N LYS A 267 0.50 -26.78 14.79
CA LYS A 267 1.77 -26.23 15.29
C LYS A 267 2.98 -27.11 15.03
N THR A 268 2.78 -28.39 14.76
CA THR A 268 3.87 -29.34 14.52
C THR A 268 3.93 -29.66 13.03
N VAL A 269 5.10 -29.53 12.41
CA VAL A 269 5.36 -30.01 11.05
C VAL A 269 6.35 -31.17 11.14
N ILE A 270 6.02 -32.25 10.43
CA ILE A 270 6.90 -33.40 10.26
C ILE A 270 7.49 -33.32 8.86
N VAL A 271 8.81 -33.12 8.80
CA VAL A 271 9.57 -33.01 7.56
C VAL A 271 10.28 -34.33 7.31
N ILE A 272 10.09 -34.89 6.12
CA ILE A 272 10.53 -36.24 5.76
C ILE A 272 11.38 -36.14 4.51
N MET A 273 12.60 -36.61 4.64
CA MET A 273 13.58 -36.64 3.57
C MET A 273 13.44 -37.95 2.80
N ASN A 274 13.51 -37.85 1.47
CA ASN A 274 13.46 -39.01 0.57
C ASN A 274 14.72 -39.88 0.67
N THR A 275 15.78 -39.34 1.25
CA THR A 275 17.08 -39.98 1.42
C THR A 275 17.35 -40.17 2.89
N ARG A 276 17.62 -41.41 3.28
CA ARG A 276 18.02 -41.78 4.64
C ARG A 276 19.47 -41.37 4.91
N LEU A 277 19.74 -40.88 6.12
CA LEU A 277 21.08 -40.61 6.64
C LEU A 277 21.63 -41.80 7.45
N ASP A 278 22.95 -41.88 7.55
CA ASP A 278 23.62 -42.94 8.32
C ASP A 278 23.38 -42.82 9.83
N GLN A 279 23.40 -43.96 10.52
CA GLN A 279 23.31 -44.03 11.98
C GLN A 279 24.40 -43.18 12.66
N GLY A 280 23.98 -42.26 13.54
CA GLY A 280 24.86 -41.35 14.28
C GLY A 280 25.38 -40.17 13.45
N LYS A 281 24.92 -39.98 12.21
CA LYS A 281 25.33 -38.86 11.36
C LYS A 281 24.90 -37.53 11.99
N LYS A 282 25.84 -36.59 12.08
CA LYS A 282 25.53 -35.19 12.41
C LYS A 282 25.35 -34.37 11.14
N GLU A 283 24.32 -33.55 11.11
CA GLU A 283 24.06 -32.64 9.99
C GLU A 283 23.20 -31.44 10.45
N TYR A 284 23.34 -30.29 9.79
CA TYR A 284 22.52 -29.11 10.08
C TYR A 284 21.16 -29.19 9.38
N PHE A 285 20.08 -29.00 10.12
CA PHE A 285 18.75 -28.80 9.57
C PHE A 285 18.36 -27.33 9.67
N THR A 286 17.87 -26.76 8.57
CA THR A 286 17.46 -25.35 8.50
C THR A 286 15.96 -25.26 8.25
N VAL A 287 15.27 -24.51 9.10
CA VAL A 287 13.96 -23.92 8.82
C VAL A 287 14.21 -22.51 8.27
N ASN A 288 13.83 -22.28 7.01
CA ASN A 288 14.00 -20.97 6.39
C ASN A 288 13.09 -19.93 7.07
N ALA A 289 13.48 -18.66 7.00
CA ALA A 289 12.60 -17.58 7.43
C ALA A 289 11.37 -17.48 6.52
N GLY A 290 10.28 -16.89 7.01
CA GLY A 290 9.09 -16.60 6.22
C GLY A 290 7.98 -17.66 6.30
N ILE A 291 8.04 -18.60 7.25
CA ILE A 291 6.89 -19.47 7.51
C ILE A 291 5.80 -18.66 8.19
N LEU A 292 4.57 -18.69 7.68
CA LEU A 292 3.45 -17.84 8.09
C LEU A 292 2.65 -18.46 9.24
N SER A 293 2.15 -17.62 10.15
CA SER A 293 1.10 -17.98 11.09
C SER A 293 -0.19 -18.34 10.36
N LYS A 294 -1.11 -19.08 10.99
CA LYS A 294 -2.36 -19.53 10.39
C LYS A 294 -3.24 -18.39 9.84
N ASP A 295 -3.17 -17.22 10.46
CA ASP A 295 -3.86 -16.00 10.03
C ASP A 295 -3.06 -15.15 9.02
N GLY A 296 -1.83 -15.56 8.69
CA GLY A 296 -0.93 -14.86 7.78
C GLY A 296 -0.38 -13.55 8.33
N LYS A 297 -0.51 -13.27 9.63
CA LYS A 297 -0.12 -11.99 10.26
C LYS A 297 1.33 -11.93 10.73
N ALA A 298 1.96 -13.07 10.98
CA ALA A 298 3.34 -13.15 11.45
C ALA A 298 4.15 -14.16 10.63
N THR A 299 5.46 -13.99 10.60
CA THR A 299 6.41 -14.91 9.97
C THR A 299 7.50 -15.34 10.94
N THR A 300 8.06 -16.53 10.72
CA THR A 300 9.23 -17.01 11.47
C THR A 300 10.54 -16.43 10.95
N SER A 301 11.52 -16.27 11.85
CA SER A 301 12.93 -16.09 11.48
C SER A 301 13.58 -17.40 11.06
N LYS A 302 14.73 -17.34 10.40
CA LYS A 302 15.53 -18.50 10.04
C LYS A 302 16.04 -19.19 11.30
N VAL A 303 15.93 -20.51 11.36
CA VAL A 303 16.49 -21.34 12.44
C VAL A 303 17.33 -22.45 11.83
N GLU A 304 18.57 -22.58 12.31
CA GLU A 304 19.53 -23.58 11.85
C GLU A 304 20.01 -24.37 13.08
N THR A 305 19.83 -25.68 13.08
CA THR A 305 20.09 -26.56 14.23
C THR A 305 20.94 -27.75 13.81
N GLU A 306 22.07 -28.00 14.49
CA GLU A 306 22.83 -29.25 14.30
C GLU A 306 22.03 -30.41 14.94
N LEU A 307 21.67 -31.40 14.13
CA LEU A 307 20.97 -32.59 14.58
C LEU A 307 21.91 -33.80 14.52
N THR A 308 21.68 -34.77 15.40
CA THR A 308 22.28 -36.11 15.31
C THR A 308 21.18 -37.09 14.91
N PHE A 309 21.30 -37.68 13.72
CA PHE A 309 20.36 -38.64 13.18
C PHE A 309 20.69 -40.02 13.71
N ALA A 310 19.81 -40.53 14.57
CA ALA A 310 19.92 -41.84 15.12
C ALA A 310 18.55 -42.46 15.27
N ASP A 311 18.45 -43.75 14.98
CA ASP A 311 17.25 -44.52 15.21
C ASP A 311 17.60 -45.80 15.95
N VAL A 312 17.07 -45.92 17.16
CA VAL A 312 17.27 -47.05 18.08
C VAL A 312 15.95 -47.45 18.74
N THR A 313 14.84 -46.92 18.25
CA THR A 313 13.51 -47.10 18.81
C THR A 313 12.72 -48.05 17.95
N ILE A 314 11.86 -48.83 18.59
CA ILE A 314 10.90 -49.65 17.86
C ILE A 314 9.66 -48.76 17.64
N PRO A 315 9.07 -48.74 16.43
CA PRO A 315 7.86 -47.99 16.17
C PRO A 315 6.71 -48.50 17.03
N THR A 316 5.97 -47.57 17.63
CA THR A 316 4.81 -47.83 18.50
C THR A 316 3.62 -46.97 18.10
N VAL A 317 2.45 -47.25 18.66
CA VAL A 317 1.28 -46.38 18.55
C VAL A 317 1.40 -45.26 19.59
N ALA A 318 1.55 -44.03 19.14
CA ALA A 318 1.61 -42.84 19.99
C ALA A 318 0.22 -42.48 20.54
N SER A 319 -0.82 -42.54 19.71
CA SER A 319 -2.20 -42.26 20.13
C SER A 319 -3.24 -42.90 19.23
N VAL A 320 -4.41 -43.18 19.80
CA VAL A 320 -5.61 -43.55 19.06
C VAL A 320 -6.75 -42.67 19.52
N THR A 321 -7.35 -41.95 18.59
CA THR A 321 -8.41 -40.97 18.87
C THR A 321 -9.61 -41.26 18.00
N ALA A 322 -10.80 -41.36 18.61
CA ALA A 322 -12.05 -41.43 17.87
C ALA A 322 -12.56 -40.02 17.57
N THR A 323 -13.00 -39.77 16.34
CA THR A 323 -13.75 -38.57 15.97
C THR A 323 -15.19 -38.99 15.68
N GLY A 324 -16.09 -38.71 16.63
CA GLY A 324 -17.43 -39.30 16.60
C GLY A 324 -17.39 -40.81 16.89
N ASN A 325 -18.38 -41.55 16.40
CA ASN A 325 -18.48 -43.01 16.59
C ASN A 325 -18.21 -43.83 15.32
N LYS A 326 -17.76 -43.22 14.22
CA LYS A 326 -17.50 -43.91 12.94
C LYS A 326 -16.10 -43.69 12.38
N LYS A 327 -15.23 -42.96 13.08
CA LYS A 327 -13.88 -42.64 12.59
C LYS A 327 -12.87 -42.76 13.71
N VAL A 328 -11.79 -43.50 13.43
CA VAL A 328 -10.66 -43.67 14.34
C VAL A 328 -9.40 -43.22 13.61
N THR A 329 -8.63 -42.36 14.26
CA THR A 329 -7.31 -41.90 13.82
C THR A 329 -6.26 -42.51 14.73
N VAL A 330 -5.28 -43.17 14.13
CA VAL A 330 -4.15 -43.82 14.81
C VAL A 330 -2.89 -43.07 14.42
N MET A 331 -2.06 -42.70 15.39
CA MET A 331 -0.80 -42.02 15.17
C MET A 331 0.34 -42.89 15.69
N PHE A 332 1.39 -43.07 14.88
CA PHE A 332 2.58 -43.82 15.25
C PHE A 332 3.64 -42.90 15.87
N SER A 333 4.55 -43.46 16.68
CA SER A 333 5.67 -42.71 17.27
C SER A 333 6.67 -42.21 16.23
N GLU A 334 6.70 -42.86 15.06
CA GLU A 334 7.53 -42.55 13.91
C GLU A 334 6.85 -43.06 12.63
N PRO A 335 7.24 -42.56 11.43
CA PRO A 335 6.70 -43.06 10.18
C PRO A 335 7.02 -44.55 9.97
N VAL A 336 6.01 -45.34 9.62
CA VAL A 336 6.13 -46.78 9.34
C VAL A 336 5.64 -47.06 7.92
N ASP A 337 6.25 -48.02 7.23
CA ASP A 337 5.76 -48.53 5.96
C ASP A 337 4.44 -49.27 6.17
N ILE A 338 3.39 -48.90 5.45
CA ILE A 338 2.06 -49.54 5.53
C ILE A 338 1.61 -50.03 4.14
N SER A 339 2.56 -50.24 3.23
CA SER A 339 2.28 -50.51 1.81
C SER A 339 1.72 -51.90 1.49
N LEU A 340 1.94 -52.92 2.33
CA LEU A 340 1.68 -54.30 1.93
C LEU A 340 0.36 -54.89 2.45
N SER A 341 -0.19 -54.47 3.61
CA SER A 341 -1.48 -55.00 4.10
C SER A 341 -1.98 -54.32 5.38
N TYR A 342 -3.29 -54.00 5.42
CA TYR A 342 -4.01 -53.68 6.67
C TYR A 342 -4.43 -54.91 7.49
N ALA A 343 -4.06 -56.12 7.03
CA ALA A 343 -4.35 -57.35 7.73
C ALA A 343 -3.69 -57.35 9.11
N GLY A 344 -4.49 -57.56 10.15
CA GLY A 344 -4.02 -57.62 11.54
C GLY A 344 -4.45 -56.42 12.40
N LEU A 345 -4.89 -55.30 11.81
CA LEU A 345 -5.48 -54.19 12.55
C LEU A 345 -6.82 -54.62 13.16
N LYS A 346 -6.96 -54.44 14.48
CA LYS A 346 -8.16 -54.86 15.23
C LYS A 346 -8.67 -53.77 16.17
N ILE A 347 -9.99 -53.74 16.37
CA ILE A 347 -10.63 -53.07 17.52
C ILE A 347 -11.26 -54.16 18.38
N ASP A 348 -10.92 -54.18 19.68
CA ASP A 348 -11.37 -55.18 20.66
C ASP A 348 -11.13 -56.63 20.21
N GLY A 349 -10.00 -56.86 19.56
CA GLY A 349 -9.62 -58.16 19.02
C GLY A 349 -10.34 -58.55 17.71
N VAL A 350 -11.28 -57.75 17.23
CA VAL A 350 -12.02 -57.95 15.96
C VAL A 350 -11.35 -57.16 14.84
N ALA A 351 -11.13 -57.78 13.68
CA ALA A 351 -10.51 -57.11 12.54
C ALA A 351 -11.33 -55.87 12.11
N VAL A 352 -10.65 -54.75 11.83
CA VAL A 352 -11.31 -53.49 11.45
C VAL A 352 -12.18 -53.62 10.20
N THR A 353 -11.79 -54.50 9.26
CA THR A 353 -12.59 -54.82 8.07
C THR A 353 -13.89 -55.54 8.41
N SER A 354 -13.90 -56.39 9.44
CA SER A 354 -15.12 -57.06 9.93
C SER A 354 -16.06 -56.12 10.68
N LEU A 355 -15.56 -54.99 11.17
CA LEU A 355 -16.36 -53.91 11.76
C LEU A 355 -16.89 -52.92 10.71
N GLY A 356 -16.69 -53.21 9.42
CA GLY A 356 -17.18 -52.39 8.32
C GLY A 356 -16.32 -51.17 8.04
N ALA A 357 -14.99 -51.24 8.26
CA ALA A 357 -14.08 -50.23 7.75
C ALA A 357 -14.27 -50.07 6.23
N SER A 358 -14.81 -48.92 5.82
CA SER A 358 -15.21 -48.60 4.44
C SER A 358 -14.11 -47.86 3.69
N ASN A 359 -13.22 -47.17 4.40
CA ASN A 359 -12.07 -46.50 3.84
C ASN A 359 -10.93 -46.45 4.88
N ILE A 360 -9.72 -46.78 4.46
CA ILE A 360 -8.50 -46.65 5.26
C ILE A 360 -7.57 -45.75 4.46
N THR A 361 -7.37 -44.53 4.95
CA THR A 361 -6.50 -43.53 4.34
C THR A 361 -5.26 -43.37 5.21
N THR A 362 -4.10 -43.42 4.59
CA THR A 362 -2.84 -43.02 5.20
C THR A 362 -2.55 -41.57 4.85
N ASN A 363 -1.87 -40.85 5.74
CA ASN A 363 -1.17 -39.64 5.32
C ASN A 363 0.08 -40.08 4.54
N ASN A 364 -0.08 -40.59 3.32
CA ASN A 364 1.03 -41.17 2.58
C ASN A 364 2.13 -40.10 2.40
N LEU A 365 3.29 -40.30 3.02
CA LEU A 365 4.35 -39.29 3.13
C LEU A 365 5.25 -39.26 1.87
N GLY A 366 4.93 -40.07 0.86
CA GLY A 366 5.70 -40.20 -0.39
C GLY A 366 6.29 -41.60 -0.57
N SER A 367 6.67 -41.91 -1.81
CA SER A 367 7.44 -43.11 -2.18
C SER A 367 8.93 -42.78 -2.09
N LEU A 368 9.72 -43.61 -1.39
CA LEU A 368 11.17 -43.45 -1.35
C LEU A 368 11.76 -43.75 -2.73
N GLY A 369 12.53 -42.81 -3.28
CA GLY A 369 13.39 -43.08 -4.43
C GLY A 369 14.53 -44.00 -4.00
N THR A 370 14.43 -45.29 -4.33
CA THR A 370 15.46 -46.27 -3.96
C THR A 370 16.69 -46.13 -4.86
N THR A 371 17.83 -45.73 -4.28
CA THR A 371 19.14 -46.10 -4.82
C THR A 371 19.67 -47.28 -4.01
N GLY A 372 19.31 -48.50 -4.41
CA GLY A 372 19.74 -49.75 -3.79
C GLY A 372 18.88 -50.92 -4.27
N ASP A 373 19.51 -52.07 -4.53
CA ASP A 373 19.06 -53.21 -5.36
C ASP A 373 17.89 -54.06 -4.79
N GLU A 374 16.94 -53.50 -4.06
CA GLU A 374 15.74 -54.22 -3.60
C GLU A 374 14.50 -53.34 -3.77
N ALA A 375 13.75 -53.58 -4.84
CA ALA A 375 12.62 -52.77 -5.27
C ALA A 375 11.31 -53.22 -4.60
N THR A 376 10.72 -52.38 -3.74
CA THR A 376 9.26 -52.27 -3.56
C THR A 376 8.90 -50.83 -3.19
N ASP A 377 7.78 -50.37 -3.72
CA ASP A 377 7.21 -49.02 -3.58
C ASP A 377 6.68 -48.82 -2.15
N ALA A 378 7.58 -48.57 -1.19
CA ALA A 378 7.28 -48.47 0.23
C ALA A 378 6.59 -47.14 0.56
N GLY A 379 5.35 -47.21 1.04
CA GLY A 379 4.50 -46.07 1.41
C GLY A 379 4.54 -45.85 2.91
N TYR A 380 5.43 -44.96 3.36
CA TYR A 380 5.56 -44.63 4.78
C TYR A 380 4.45 -43.68 5.21
N ALA A 381 3.85 -43.97 6.36
CA ALA A 381 2.80 -43.15 6.96
C ALA A 381 3.02 -43.03 8.47
N GLN A 382 2.74 -41.85 9.00
CA GLN A 382 2.80 -41.59 10.45
C GLN A 382 1.41 -41.66 11.10
N SER A 383 0.35 -41.64 10.30
CA SER A 383 -1.01 -41.78 10.76
C SER A 383 -1.86 -42.64 9.83
N LEU A 384 -2.86 -43.27 10.43
CA LEU A 384 -3.87 -44.07 9.77
C LEU A 384 -5.24 -43.54 10.17
N GLU A 385 -6.07 -43.20 9.19
CA GLU A 385 -7.45 -42.83 9.39
C GLU A 385 -8.36 -43.94 8.87
N ILE A 386 -9.19 -44.48 9.76
CA ILE A 386 -10.11 -45.57 9.46
C ILE A 386 -11.53 -45.06 9.63
N THR A 387 -12.31 -45.10 8.55
CA THR A 387 -13.74 -44.78 8.55
C THR A 387 -14.56 -46.05 8.50
N PHE A 388 -15.60 -46.14 9.33
CA PHE A 388 -16.50 -47.29 9.45
C PHE A 388 -17.88 -46.95 8.88
N GLY A 389 -18.46 -47.86 8.10
CA GLY A 389 -19.81 -47.71 7.55
C GLY A 389 -20.91 -47.83 8.61
N SER A 390 -20.60 -48.44 9.77
CA SER A 390 -21.50 -48.57 10.92
C SER A 390 -20.88 -47.90 12.16
N ALA A 391 -21.73 -47.42 13.06
CA ALA A 391 -21.27 -46.83 14.32
C ALA A 391 -20.62 -47.89 15.21
N LEU A 392 -19.41 -47.59 15.69
CA LEU A 392 -18.77 -48.26 16.79
C LEU A 392 -19.54 -47.93 18.09
N THR A 393 -19.55 -48.87 19.04
CA THR A 393 -20.23 -48.66 20.32
C THR A 393 -19.57 -47.55 21.13
N ALA A 394 -20.33 -46.86 21.99
CA ALA A 394 -19.72 -45.92 22.94
C ALA A 394 -19.04 -46.67 24.09
N GLY A 395 -17.96 -46.10 24.63
CA GLY A 395 -17.21 -46.68 25.75
C GLY A 395 -15.71 -46.83 25.47
N SER A 396 -15.04 -47.58 26.35
CA SER A 396 -13.61 -47.87 26.22
C SER A 396 -13.38 -49.00 25.22
N HIS A 397 -12.44 -48.78 24.31
CA HIS A 397 -12.04 -49.70 23.25
C HIS A 397 -10.53 -49.89 23.25
N THR A 398 -10.07 -50.93 22.56
CA THR A 398 -8.65 -51.20 22.34
C THR A 398 -8.37 -51.32 20.85
N PHE A 399 -7.40 -50.57 20.35
CA PHE A 399 -6.92 -50.69 18.98
C PHE A 399 -5.60 -51.45 18.96
N THR A 400 -5.53 -52.53 18.19
CA THR A 400 -4.33 -53.38 18.08
C THR A 400 -3.66 -53.19 16.74
N VAL A 401 -2.37 -52.86 16.78
CA VAL A 401 -1.45 -52.94 15.64
C VAL A 401 -0.74 -54.29 15.69
N PRO A 402 -0.62 -55.03 14.58
CA PRO A 402 0.04 -56.33 14.56
C PRO A 402 1.56 -56.20 14.75
N ALA A 403 2.25 -57.32 14.94
CA ALA A 403 3.71 -57.33 14.78
C ALA A 403 4.07 -57.09 13.31
N GLY A 404 5.07 -56.23 13.06
CA GLY A 404 5.51 -55.89 11.71
C GLY A 404 6.28 -57.01 11.01
N GLU A 405 6.27 -56.97 9.69
CA GLU A 405 7.01 -57.83 8.77
C GLU A 405 7.89 -56.99 7.85
N THR A 406 8.76 -57.62 7.05
CA THR A 406 9.56 -56.87 6.07
C THR A 406 8.62 -56.11 5.11
N GLY A 407 8.76 -54.79 5.02
CA GLY A 407 7.91 -53.93 4.18
C GLY A 407 6.49 -53.69 4.73
N ASN A 408 6.19 -54.03 5.98
CA ASN A 408 4.89 -53.72 6.59
C ASN A 408 4.97 -53.51 8.10
N PHE A 409 4.50 -52.36 8.58
CA PHE A 409 4.70 -51.87 9.93
C PHE A 409 6.19 -51.91 10.36
N GLU A 410 7.06 -51.52 9.43
CA GLU A 410 8.52 -51.42 9.54
C GLU A 410 8.93 -49.95 9.31
N ASP A 411 9.84 -49.41 10.12
CA ASP A 411 10.36 -48.07 9.93
C ASP A 411 11.54 -48.03 8.93
N THR A 412 12.10 -46.84 8.73
CA THR A 412 13.21 -46.61 7.79
C THR A 412 14.56 -47.18 8.25
N ALA A 413 14.71 -47.47 9.54
CA ALA A 413 15.89 -48.14 10.09
C ALA A 413 15.75 -49.68 10.10
N GLY A 414 14.57 -50.21 9.76
CA GLY A 414 14.25 -51.63 9.74
C GLY A 414 13.75 -52.17 11.09
N PHE A 415 13.39 -51.31 12.05
CA PHE A 415 12.69 -51.79 13.24
C PHE A 415 11.22 -52.01 12.92
N ARG A 416 10.67 -53.10 13.46
CA ARG A 416 9.29 -53.54 13.23
C ARG A 416 8.48 -53.34 14.47
N THR A 417 7.26 -52.88 14.28
CA THR A 417 6.28 -52.78 15.37
C THR A 417 6.16 -54.12 16.09
N VAL A 418 5.94 -54.06 17.40
CA VAL A 418 5.55 -55.23 18.21
C VAL A 418 4.04 -55.16 18.41
N GLU A 419 3.36 -56.31 18.35
CA GLU A 419 1.92 -56.36 18.58
C GLU A 419 1.58 -55.67 19.90
N THR A 420 0.76 -54.63 19.82
CA THR A 420 0.40 -53.79 20.95
C THR A 420 -1.01 -53.28 20.80
N SER A 421 -1.72 -53.24 21.92
CA SER A 421 -3.06 -52.66 22.02
C SER A 421 -3.00 -51.33 22.76
N THR A 422 -3.55 -50.28 22.14
CA THR A 422 -3.68 -48.95 22.74
C THR A 422 -5.15 -48.72 23.08
N SER A 423 -5.44 -48.32 24.32
CA SER A 423 -6.81 -47.98 24.72
C SER A 423 -7.22 -46.63 24.15
N PHE A 424 -8.45 -46.54 23.66
CA PHE A 424 -9.10 -45.28 23.31
C PHE A 424 -10.54 -45.30 23.80
N THR A 425 -11.17 -44.13 23.90
CA THR A 425 -12.58 -44.03 24.32
C THR A 425 -13.37 -43.39 23.19
N ILE A 426 -14.55 -43.96 22.92
CA ILE A 426 -15.58 -43.32 22.12
C ILE A 426 -16.56 -42.71 23.10
N GLU A 427 -16.65 -41.37 23.09
CA GLU A 427 -17.54 -40.66 24.00
C GLU A 427 -19.00 -40.99 23.74
N SER A 428 -19.79 -41.07 24.83
CA SER A 428 -21.24 -41.19 24.74
C SER A 428 -21.85 -39.81 24.68
N VAL A 429 -22.06 -39.29 23.48
CA VAL A 429 -22.84 -38.07 23.25
C VAL A 429 -24.28 -38.46 22.96
N THR A 430 -25.18 -38.07 23.86
CA THR A 430 -26.62 -38.32 23.74
C THR A 430 -27.37 -36.99 23.70
N GLY A 431 -28.53 -36.98 23.03
CA GLY A 431 -29.36 -35.79 22.85
C GLY A 431 -29.05 -35.02 21.56
N ALA A 432 -30.09 -34.39 21.01
CA ALA A 432 -30.03 -33.68 19.73
C ALA A 432 -29.04 -32.49 19.76
N PRO A 433 -28.25 -32.28 18.71
CA PRO A 433 -27.49 -31.04 18.52
C PRO A 433 -28.47 -29.86 18.39
N THR A 434 -28.07 -28.69 18.91
CA THR A 434 -28.92 -27.49 18.91
C THR A 434 -28.30 -26.37 18.09
N ILE A 435 -29.13 -25.66 17.32
CA ILE A 435 -28.74 -24.43 16.64
C ILE A 435 -28.70 -23.29 17.67
N THR A 436 -27.52 -22.72 17.86
CA THR A 436 -27.26 -21.62 18.80
C THR A 436 -27.45 -20.24 18.17
N SER A 437 -27.18 -20.10 16.87
CA SER A 437 -27.47 -18.87 16.12
C SER A 437 -27.65 -19.13 14.63
N VAL A 438 -28.53 -18.35 14.01
CA VAL A 438 -28.60 -18.20 12.55
C VAL A 438 -28.49 -16.72 12.24
N THR A 439 -27.52 -16.36 11.41
CA THR A 439 -27.34 -14.99 10.90
C THR A 439 -27.34 -15.03 9.38
N GLY A 440 -27.83 -13.98 8.73
CA GLY A 440 -27.81 -13.92 7.26
C GLY A 440 -27.80 -12.51 6.72
N GLU A 441 -27.53 -12.42 5.43
CA GLU A 441 -27.28 -11.18 4.70
C GLU A 441 -28.12 -11.14 3.41
N THR A 442 -28.49 -9.94 2.95
CA THR A 442 -29.30 -9.76 1.73
C THR A 442 -28.57 -10.19 0.44
N ASN A 443 -27.26 -10.46 0.49
CA ASN A 443 -26.49 -11.05 -0.60
C ASN A 443 -26.74 -12.57 -0.78
N GLY A 444 -27.49 -13.21 0.11
CA GLY A 444 -27.81 -14.63 0.06
C GLY A 444 -26.97 -15.52 0.98
N ILE A 445 -26.02 -14.97 1.74
CA ILE A 445 -25.20 -15.73 2.69
C ILE A 445 -25.96 -15.92 4.01
N VAL A 446 -25.95 -17.14 4.53
CA VAL A 446 -26.53 -17.50 5.84
C VAL A 446 -25.56 -18.39 6.60
N TYR A 447 -25.30 -18.07 7.86
CA TYR A 447 -24.49 -18.88 8.77
C TYR A 447 -25.37 -19.57 9.80
N VAL A 448 -25.16 -20.86 10.01
CA VAL A 448 -25.80 -21.64 11.08
C VAL A 448 -24.72 -22.15 12.02
N GLN A 449 -24.86 -21.82 13.30
CA GLN A 449 -23.95 -22.27 14.36
C GLN A 449 -24.67 -23.32 15.22
N PHE A 450 -24.12 -24.52 15.26
CA PHE A 450 -24.50 -25.60 16.16
C PHE A 450 -23.67 -25.54 17.44
N ASN A 451 -24.17 -26.17 18.51
CA ASN A 451 -23.46 -26.27 19.79
C ASN A 451 -22.34 -27.33 19.81
N ARG A 452 -22.15 -28.09 18.73
CA ARG A 452 -21.16 -29.16 18.60
C ARG A 452 -20.88 -29.46 17.13
N ASP A 453 -19.85 -30.26 16.88
CA ASP A 453 -19.44 -30.66 15.54
C ASP A 453 -20.45 -31.60 14.86
N MET A 454 -20.72 -31.31 13.59
CA MET A 454 -21.67 -32.04 12.76
C MET A 454 -20.97 -33.06 11.83
N GLU A 455 -21.70 -34.07 11.36
CA GLU A 455 -21.18 -35.05 10.40
C GLU A 455 -20.94 -34.40 9.01
N SER A 456 -19.80 -34.70 8.38
CA SER A 456 -19.28 -33.94 7.21
C SER A 456 -18.61 -34.79 6.12
N GLY A 457 -18.88 -36.11 6.06
CA GLY A 457 -18.26 -37.05 5.09
C GLY A 457 -19.28 -37.72 4.16
N THR A 458 -18.83 -38.56 3.21
CA THR A 458 -19.68 -39.23 2.19
C THR A 458 -20.82 -40.10 2.74
N GLY A 459 -20.82 -40.42 4.04
CA GLY A 459 -21.88 -41.15 4.74
C GLY A 459 -23.09 -40.30 5.15
N ILE A 460 -22.95 -38.97 5.18
CA ILE A 460 -24.04 -38.00 5.19
C ILE A 460 -23.53 -36.79 4.41
N ASN A 461 -24.15 -36.50 3.26
CA ASN A 461 -23.94 -35.30 2.44
C ASN A 461 -22.90 -35.37 1.30
N GLY A 462 -23.34 -35.83 0.13
CA GLY A 462 -22.74 -35.48 -1.16
C GLY A 462 -23.81 -35.55 -2.23
N ALA A 463 -24.23 -34.38 -2.73
CA ALA A 463 -25.45 -34.04 -3.48
C ALA A 463 -26.68 -33.58 -2.66
N GLU A 464 -26.75 -33.82 -1.33
CA GLU A 464 -27.91 -33.45 -0.49
C GLU A 464 -27.64 -32.41 0.63
N LEU A 465 -26.39 -31.96 0.82
CA LEU A 465 -26.04 -30.98 1.88
C LEU A 465 -26.82 -29.68 1.74
N THR A 466 -27.02 -29.24 0.50
CA THR A 466 -27.72 -28.01 0.16
C THR A 466 -29.25 -28.13 0.23
N SER A 467 -29.80 -29.33 -0.01
CA SER A 467 -31.24 -29.59 0.15
C SER A 467 -31.67 -29.65 1.61
N ASN A 468 -30.73 -29.86 2.53
CA ASN A 468 -31.02 -29.89 3.97
C ASN A 468 -31.27 -28.50 4.57
N TYR A 469 -31.04 -27.43 3.80
CA TYR A 469 -31.24 -26.05 4.25
C TYR A 469 -32.08 -25.28 3.24
N LYS A 470 -33.24 -24.78 3.67
CA LYS A 470 -34.21 -24.12 2.78
C LYS A 470 -34.71 -22.80 3.33
N ILE A 471 -34.91 -21.81 2.46
CA ILE A 471 -35.71 -20.62 2.75
C ILE A 471 -36.94 -20.67 1.85
N GLY A 472 -38.11 -20.79 2.47
CA GLY A 472 -39.35 -21.08 1.73
C GLY A 472 -39.26 -22.44 1.03
N ALA A 473 -39.38 -22.44 -0.30
CA ALA A 473 -39.25 -23.63 -1.14
C ALA A 473 -37.87 -23.75 -1.82
N THR A 474 -36.94 -22.84 -1.53
CA THR A 474 -35.65 -22.73 -2.23
C THR A 474 -34.55 -23.38 -1.39
N ASN A 475 -33.82 -24.32 -1.98
CA ASN A 475 -32.65 -24.95 -1.37
C ASN A 475 -31.43 -24.00 -1.42
N ALA A 476 -30.47 -24.20 -0.52
CA ALA A 476 -29.16 -23.55 -0.66
C ALA A 476 -28.49 -23.95 -1.99
N THR A 477 -27.62 -23.10 -2.53
CA THR A 477 -26.79 -23.40 -3.70
C THR A 477 -25.45 -24.00 -3.29
N THR A 478 -24.91 -23.59 -2.13
CA THR A 478 -23.72 -24.20 -1.52
C THR A 478 -23.92 -24.31 -0.01
N ALA A 479 -23.28 -25.29 0.61
CA ALA A 479 -23.25 -25.50 2.05
C ALA A 479 -21.88 -26.09 2.44
N ALA A 480 -21.13 -25.39 3.29
CA ALA A 480 -19.79 -25.78 3.69
C ALA A 480 -19.59 -25.58 5.20
N PHE A 481 -19.09 -26.61 5.88
CA PHE A 481 -18.69 -26.51 7.29
C PHE A 481 -17.30 -25.87 7.41
N ASP A 482 -17.06 -25.15 8.51
CA ASP A 482 -15.73 -24.62 8.84
C ASP A 482 -14.72 -25.79 8.98
N THR A 483 -13.49 -25.58 8.50
CA THR A 483 -12.46 -26.63 8.39
C THR A 483 -11.85 -27.09 9.71
N GLY A 484 -12.04 -26.32 10.80
CA GLY A 484 -11.55 -26.66 12.14
C GLY A 484 -12.61 -27.32 13.02
N SER A 485 -13.61 -26.53 13.44
CA SER A 485 -14.79 -27.04 14.16
C SER A 485 -15.94 -27.12 13.17
N LYS A 486 -16.46 -28.32 12.98
CA LYS A 486 -17.59 -28.61 12.10
C LYS A 486 -18.92 -28.18 12.73
N SER A 487 -18.89 -27.22 13.65
CA SER A 487 -20.05 -26.68 14.35
C SER A 487 -20.69 -25.50 13.63
N LYS A 488 -20.00 -24.88 12.66
CA LYS A 488 -20.53 -23.78 11.86
C LYS A 488 -20.63 -24.18 10.40
N VAL A 489 -21.76 -23.89 9.77
CA VAL A 489 -21.98 -24.06 8.33
C VAL A 489 -22.28 -22.71 7.67
N LYS A 490 -21.56 -22.42 6.58
CA LYS A 490 -21.84 -21.32 5.65
C LYS A 490 -22.72 -21.84 4.52
N LEU A 491 -23.89 -21.24 4.38
CA LEU A 491 -24.86 -21.50 3.32
C LEU A 491 -24.85 -20.33 2.35
N THR A 492 -24.97 -20.62 1.06
CA THR A 492 -25.20 -19.60 0.04
C THR A 492 -26.54 -19.88 -0.63
N PHE A 493 -27.36 -18.85 -0.80
CA PHE A 493 -28.58 -18.86 -1.59
C PHE A 493 -28.42 -17.86 -2.75
N ALA A 494 -29.30 -17.94 -3.75
CA ALA A 494 -29.42 -16.86 -4.73
C ALA A 494 -29.82 -15.56 -4.00
N SER A 495 -29.19 -14.43 -4.34
CA SER A 495 -29.32 -13.15 -3.60
C SER A 495 -30.76 -12.67 -3.40
N SER A 496 -31.68 -12.99 -4.30
CA SER A 496 -33.11 -12.66 -4.16
C SER A 496 -33.88 -13.50 -3.13
N THR A 497 -33.24 -14.50 -2.52
CA THR A 497 -33.90 -15.50 -1.65
C THR A 497 -33.95 -15.05 -0.20
N VAL A 498 -32.92 -14.34 0.26
CA VAL A 498 -32.83 -13.81 1.63
C VAL A 498 -33.39 -12.39 1.63
N ALA A 499 -34.58 -12.20 2.21
CA ALA A 499 -35.23 -10.90 2.24
C ALA A 499 -34.58 -9.99 3.30
N LYS A 500 -34.54 -8.68 3.05
CA LYS A 500 -34.18 -7.72 4.10
C LYS A 500 -35.20 -7.80 5.25
N GLY A 501 -34.72 -7.90 6.48
CA GLY A 501 -35.53 -8.11 7.67
C GLY A 501 -35.73 -9.58 8.01
N ALA A 502 -36.93 -9.97 8.41
CA ALA A 502 -37.21 -11.30 8.96
C ALA A 502 -37.24 -12.41 7.89
N ASN A 503 -36.55 -13.51 8.16
CA ASN A 503 -36.49 -14.73 7.36
C ASN A 503 -36.67 -15.96 8.24
N VAL A 504 -36.95 -17.10 7.62
CA VAL A 504 -37.04 -18.41 8.30
C VAL A 504 -36.22 -19.44 7.51
N LEU A 505 -35.18 -19.97 8.14
CA LEU A 505 -34.41 -21.10 7.63
C LEU A 505 -35.07 -22.40 8.10
N THR A 506 -35.29 -23.33 7.18
CA THR A 506 -35.72 -24.71 7.47
C THR A 506 -34.50 -25.60 7.39
N VAL A 507 -34.23 -26.33 8.47
CA VAL A 507 -33.09 -27.24 8.64
C VAL A 507 -33.64 -28.66 8.74
N ASP A 508 -33.22 -29.52 7.83
CA ASP A 508 -33.74 -30.88 7.70
C ASP A 508 -33.44 -31.72 8.96
N LYS A 509 -34.43 -32.50 9.39
CA LYS A 509 -34.33 -33.38 10.57
C LYS A 509 -33.21 -34.43 10.46
N ASP A 510 -32.83 -34.83 9.24
CA ASP A 510 -31.88 -35.91 9.01
C ASP A 510 -30.41 -35.46 9.10
N ILE A 511 -30.16 -34.17 9.33
CA ILE A 511 -28.84 -33.66 9.69
C ILE A 511 -28.45 -34.23 11.07
N LYS A 512 -27.26 -34.84 11.16
CA LYS A 512 -26.75 -35.49 12.38
C LYS A 512 -25.43 -34.92 12.86
N ASP A 513 -25.19 -34.99 14.16
CA ASP A 513 -23.87 -34.76 14.73
C ASP A 513 -22.90 -35.91 14.40
N ALA A 514 -21.62 -35.74 14.73
CA ALA A 514 -20.59 -36.77 14.50
C ALA A 514 -20.84 -38.11 15.23
N PHE A 515 -21.81 -38.17 16.14
CA PHE A 515 -22.21 -39.37 16.89
C PHE A 515 -23.53 -39.97 16.38
N GLY A 516 -24.11 -39.40 15.32
CA GLY A 516 -25.34 -39.86 14.69
C GLY A 516 -26.62 -39.35 15.34
N ASN A 517 -26.56 -38.38 16.25
CA ASN A 517 -27.76 -37.75 16.82
C ASN A 517 -28.33 -36.73 15.84
N SER A 518 -29.59 -36.90 15.44
CA SER A 518 -30.30 -35.95 14.57
C SER A 518 -30.60 -34.63 15.27
N VAL A 519 -30.51 -33.51 14.53
CA VAL A 519 -30.88 -32.15 15.00
C VAL A 519 -32.31 -32.11 15.55
N HIS A 520 -33.20 -32.94 15.00
CA HIS A 520 -34.53 -33.16 15.54
C HIS A 520 -35.05 -34.57 15.20
N ALA A 521 -35.94 -35.14 16.02
CA ALA A 521 -36.33 -36.56 15.91
C ALA A 521 -37.34 -36.84 14.79
N ASP A 522 -38.36 -35.98 14.64
CA ASP A 522 -39.55 -36.30 13.84
C ASP A 522 -39.83 -35.30 12.70
N ASP A 523 -39.39 -34.04 12.84
CA ASP A 523 -39.74 -32.92 11.95
C ASP A 523 -38.57 -31.96 11.71
N ASP A 524 -38.56 -31.31 10.54
CA ASP A 524 -37.60 -30.25 10.19
C ASP A 524 -37.66 -29.07 11.18
N GLN A 525 -36.51 -28.50 11.51
CA GLN A 525 -36.40 -27.36 12.40
C GLN A 525 -36.54 -26.04 11.63
N ARG A 526 -37.45 -25.17 12.06
CA ARG A 526 -37.60 -23.80 11.53
C ARG A 526 -36.95 -22.79 12.45
N VAL A 527 -35.93 -22.10 11.97
CA VAL A 527 -35.19 -21.09 12.74
C VAL A 527 -35.40 -19.72 12.11
N ALA A 528 -35.96 -18.79 12.89
CA ALA A 528 -36.09 -17.41 12.47
C ALA A 528 -34.74 -16.69 12.56
N PHE A 529 -34.45 -15.84 11.59
CA PHE A 529 -33.30 -14.94 11.61
C PHE A 529 -33.64 -13.62 10.93
N THR A 530 -32.88 -12.58 11.22
CA THR A 530 -32.99 -11.29 10.53
C THR A 530 -31.80 -11.07 9.63
N ALA A 531 -32.02 -10.65 8.39
CA ALA A 531 -30.97 -10.27 7.45
C ALA A 531 -30.94 -8.76 7.24
N GLY A 532 -29.75 -8.18 7.35
CA GLY A 532 -29.48 -6.78 7.03
C GLY A 532 -28.78 -6.63 5.68
N ASP A 533 -28.71 -5.40 5.19
CA ASP A 533 -27.71 -5.06 4.18
C ASP A 533 -26.35 -4.99 4.86
N ASP A 534 -25.34 -5.48 4.17
CA ASP A 534 -23.97 -5.27 4.59
C ASP A 534 -23.56 -3.82 4.30
N ALA A 535 -23.17 -3.11 5.35
CA ALA A 535 -22.70 -1.73 5.32
C ALA A 535 -21.25 -1.61 5.83
N VAL A 536 -20.59 -2.74 6.09
CA VAL A 536 -19.19 -2.78 6.50
C VAL A 536 -18.35 -2.66 5.24
N LYS A 537 -17.35 -1.77 5.26
CA LYS A 537 -16.39 -1.70 4.15
C LYS A 537 -15.38 -2.83 4.31
N PRO A 538 -14.93 -3.45 3.20
CA PRO A 538 -13.80 -4.37 3.26
C PRO A 538 -12.56 -3.63 3.76
N LEU A 539 -11.76 -4.29 4.59
CA LEU A 539 -10.48 -3.83 5.11
C LEU A 539 -9.39 -4.81 4.65
N VAL A 540 -8.15 -4.35 4.52
CA VAL A 540 -7.01 -5.26 4.40
C VAL A 540 -6.64 -5.75 5.81
N ASP A 541 -7.00 -6.99 6.13
CA ASP A 541 -6.70 -7.64 7.41
C ASP A 541 -5.20 -7.92 7.53
N SER A 542 -4.59 -8.53 6.50
CA SER A 542 -3.16 -8.80 6.47
C SER A 542 -2.57 -8.77 5.06
N VAL A 543 -1.28 -8.47 4.98
CA VAL A 543 -0.46 -8.64 3.78
C VAL A 543 0.81 -9.37 4.19
N SER A 544 1.15 -10.43 3.47
CA SER A 544 2.32 -11.24 3.80
C SER A 544 3.06 -11.72 2.56
N LEU A 545 4.37 -11.90 2.69
CA LEU A 545 5.22 -12.45 1.63
C LEU A 545 5.23 -13.98 1.77
N SER A 546 4.33 -14.64 1.03
CA SER A 546 4.17 -16.11 1.06
C SER A 546 5.31 -16.86 0.35
N SER A 547 6.07 -16.18 -0.52
CA SER A 547 7.27 -16.68 -1.19
C SER A 547 8.14 -15.52 -1.65
N ASN A 548 9.47 -15.67 -1.59
CA ASN A 548 10.43 -14.69 -2.13
C ASN A 548 11.50 -15.34 -3.02
N VAL A 549 11.08 -16.12 -4.00
CA VAL A 549 11.99 -16.79 -4.95
C VAL A 549 12.22 -15.93 -6.19
N ALA A 550 13.33 -16.16 -6.90
CA ALA A 550 13.59 -15.47 -8.16
C ALA A 550 12.47 -15.72 -9.18
N GLY A 551 11.91 -14.66 -9.78
CA GLY A 551 10.83 -14.76 -10.76
C GLY A 551 9.47 -15.25 -10.26
N GLY A 552 9.24 -15.27 -8.94
CA GLY A 552 8.01 -15.84 -8.38
C GLY A 552 7.72 -15.45 -6.94
N ALA A 553 8.15 -14.27 -6.49
CA ALA A 553 7.73 -13.73 -5.21
C ALA A 553 6.21 -13.57 -5.19
N LYS A 554 5.58 -14.03 -4.12
CA LYS A 554 4.13 -14.07 -3.96
C LYS A 554 3.73 -13.28 -2.72
N ILE A 555 2.99 -12.21 -2.92
CA ILE A 555 2.40 -11.40 -1.86
C ILE A 555 0.95 -11.82 -1.70
N THR A 556 0.59 -12.31 -0.52
CA THR A 556 -0.79 -12.67 -0.17
C THR A 556 -1.43 -11.49 0.54
N VAL A 557 -2.60 -11.07 0.04
CA VAL A 557 -3.45 -10.03 0.61
C VAL A 557 -4.71 -10.71 1.12
N LYS A 558 -5.01 -10.54 2.41
CA LYS A 558 -6.24 -11.03 3.04
C LYS A 558 -7.12 -9.85 3.43
N PHE A 559 -8.37 -9.89 3.01
CA PHE A 559 -9.40 -8.92 3.34
C PHE A 559 -10.22 -9.37 4.55
N SER A 560 -10.89 -8.42 5.22
CA SER A 560 -11.78 -8.69 6.36
C SER A 560 -13.05 -9.47 5.99
N GLU A 561 -13.35 -9.56 4.70
CA GLU A 561 -14.55 -10.16 4.12
C GLU A 561 -14.31 -10.54 2.66
N THR A 562 -15.26 -11.24 2.04
CA THR A 562 -15.19 -11.63 0.63
C THR A 562 -15.32 -10.41 -0.28
N VAL A 563 -14.33 -10.20 -1.14
CA VAL A 563 -14.33 -9.13 -2.14
C VAL A 563 -14.61 -9.66 -3.53
N ASN A 564 -15.16 -8.79 -4.38
CA ASN A 564 -15.50 -9.11 -5.75
C ASN A 564 -14.22 -9.34 -6.57
N GLY A 565 -14.13 -10.51 -7.22
CA GLY A 565 -12.94 -10.97 -7.93
C GLY A 565 -12.50 -10.02 -9.07
N ALA A 566 -13.42 -9.30 -9.71
CA ALA A 566 -13.09 -8.33 -10.75
C ALA A 566 -12.27 -7.15 -10.22
N TYR A 567 -12.52 -6.75 -8.96
CA TYR A 567 -11.75 -5.69 -8.29
C TYR A 567 -10.53 -6.27 -7.57
N GLY A 568 -10.67 -7.46 -6.97
CA GLY A 568 -9.60 -8.18 -6.29
C GLY A 568 -8.44 -8.59 -7.22
N THR A 569 -8.71 -8.85 -8.50
CA THR A 569 -7.69 -9.23 -9.50
C THR A 569 -7.24 -8.08 -10.40
N ASN A 570 -7.79 -6.88 -10.23
CA ASN A 570 -7.41 -5.73 -11.05
C ASN A 570 -6.04 -5.20 -10.60
N PHE A 571 -5.08 -5.23 -11.50
CA PHE A 571 -3.70 -4.85 -11.26
C PHE A 571 -3.57 -3.38 -10.84
N ALA A 572 -4.41 -2.48 -11.36
CA ALA A 572 -4.38 -1.05 -11.04
C ALA A 572 -4.78 -0.74 -9.58
N ASN A 573 -5.34 -1.72 -8.87
CA ASN A 573 -5.75 -1.60 -7.48
C ASN A 573 -4.60 -1.86 -6.48
N TYR A 574 -3.43 -2.28 -6.98
CA TYR A 574 -2.28 -2.63 -6.16
C TYR A 574 -1.04 -1.87 -6.63
N LYS A 575 -0.29 -1.35 -5.66
CA LYS A 575 0.98 -0.67 -5.92
C LYS A 575 1.99 -1.00 -4.84
N LEU A 576 3.11 -1.59 -5.25
CA LEU A 576 4.21 -2.00 -4.38
C LEU A 576 5.33 -0.99 -4.46
N LYS A 577 5.72 -0.45 -3.31
CA LYS A 577 6.84 0.47 -3.15
C LYS A 577 7.94 -0.17 -2.31
N ASP A 578 9.20 0.14 -2.59
CA ASP A 578 10.31 -0.24 -1.72
C ASP A 578 10.42 0.64 -0.47
N VAL A 579 11.41 0.36 0.38
CA VAL A 579 11.69 1.13 1.60
C VAL A 579 12.09 2.57 1.33
N ASP A 580 12.61 2.85 0.13
CA ASP A 580 13.06 4.16 -0.30
C ASP A 580 11.88 4.97 -0.91
N GLY A 581 10.71 4.34 -1.06
CA GLY A 581 9.48 4.95 -1.56
C GLY A 581 9.25 4.75 -3.07
N ASN A 582 10.18 4.09 -3.75
CA ASN A 582 10.14 3.89 -5.19
C ASN A 582 9.09 2.86 -5.58
N THR A 583 8.31 3.15 -6.63
CA THR A 583 7.33 2.19 -7.14
C THR A 583 8.06 1.09 -7.92
N ILE A 584 8.02 -0.15 -7.40
CA ILE A 584 8.65 -1.29 -8.05
C ILE A 584 7.66 -2.19 -8.79
N ALA A 585 6.37 -2.12 -8.44
CA ALA A 585 5.30 -2.77 -9.19
C ALA A 585 4.00 -1.97 -9.06
N SER A 586 3.30 -1.74 -10.17
CA SER A 586 2.04 -1.00 -10.25
C SER A 586 1.35 -1.38 -11.53
N SER A 587 0.03 -1.57 -11.50
CA SER A 587 -0.74 -1.93 -12.70
C SER A 587 -0.08 -3.16 -13.38
N THR A 588 0.09 -3.15 -14.71
CA THR A 588 0.74 -4.25 -15.43
C THR A 588 2.27 -4.26 -15.29
N SER A 589 2.88 -3.24 -14.70
CA SER A 589 4.32 -3.16 -14.51
C SER A 589 4.72 -3.90 -13.23
N GLY A 590 5.66 -4.84 -13.33
CA GLY A 590 6.20 -5.57 -12.17
C GLY A 590 5.30 -6.65 -11.56
N ILE A 591 4.00 -6.70 -11.92
CA ILE A 591 3.05 -7.73 -11.48
C ILE A 591 2.80 -8.72 -12.63
N ALA A 592 3.02 -10.01 -12.38
CA ALA A 592 2.80 -11.09 -13.34
C ALA A 592 1.34 -11.58 -13.34
N SER A 593 0.74 -11.74 -12.16
CA SER A 593 -0.67 -12.16 -12.01
C SER A 593 -1.21 -11.80 -10.63
N ILE A 594 -2.54 -11.72 -10.52
CA ILE A 594 -3.25 -11.66 -9.25
C ILE A 594 -4.36 -12.70 -9.30
N LEU A 595 -4.27 -13.71 -8.42
CA LEU A 595 -5.23 -14.83 -8.36
C LEU A 595 -5.81 -14.97 -6.97
N ASN A 596 -6.99 -15.57 -6.84
CA ASN A 596 -7.59 -15.87 -5.55
C ASN A 596 -6.94 -17.11 -4.87
N SER A 597 -7.39 -17.48 -3.67
CA SER A 597 -6.83 -18.61 -2.90
C SER A 597 -6.95 -19.96 -3.61
N THR A 598 -7.89 -20.10 -4.55
CA THR A 598 -8.10 -21.30 -5.39
C THR A 598 -7.36 -21.25 -6.73
N ASN A 599 -6.42 -20.31 -6.90
CA ASN A 599 -5.72 -20.03 -8.17
C ASN A 599 -6.64 -19.61 -9.33
N GLY A 600 -7.77 -18.97 -9.03
CA GLY A 600 -8.75 -18.46 -10.01
C GLY A 600 -8.93 -16.94 -9.96
N VAL A 601 -9.97 -16.43 -10.63
CA VAL A 601 -10.33 -14.99 -10.68
C VAL A 601 -11.68 -14.67 -10.01
N GLY A 602 -12.23 -15.63 -9.26
CA GLY A 602 -13.52 -15.50 -8.59
C GLY A 602 -13.46 -14.67 -7.31
N ASN A 603 -14.63 -14.35 -6.76
CA ASN A 603 -14.76 -13.69 -5.46
C ASN A 603 -14.09 -14.50 -4.36
N ASP A 604 -13.36 -13.82 -3.49
CA ASP A 604 -12.62 -14.45 -2.39
C ASP A 604 -12.29 -13.40 -1.32
N ASP A 605 -11.87 -13.84 -0.15
CA ASP A 605 -11.30 -12.94 0.87
C ASP A 605 -9.76 -12.86 0.76
N THR A 606 -9.14 -13.71 -0.06
CA THR A 606 -7.69 -13.83 -0.15
C THR A 606 -7.22 -13.81 -1.61
N PHE A 607 -6.26 -12.93 -1.91
CA PHE A 607 -5.65 -12.78 -3.23
C PHE A 607 -4.13 -12.87 -3.15
N ILE A 608 -3.52 -13.42 -4.19
CA ILE A 608 -2.08 -13.70 -4.30
C ILE A 608 -1.55 -12.94 -5.51
N ILE A 609 -0.75 -11.92 -5.24
CA ILE A 609 -0.02 -11.12 -6.22
C ILE A 609 1.30 -11.83 -6.50
N THR A 610 1.52 -12.25 -7.74
CA THR A 610 2.79 -12.82 -8.20
C THR A 610 3.58 -11.75 -8.95
N LEU A 611 4.83 -11.52 -8.56
CA LEU A 611 5.70 -10.51 -9.17
C LEU A 611 6.50 -11.08 -10.36
N THR A 612 6.90 -10.22 -11.30
CA THR A 612 7.70 -10.60 -12.46
C THR A 612 9.18 -10.81 -12.11
N THR A 613 9.95 -11.42 -13.02
CA THR A 613 11.41 -11.66 -12.88
C THR A 613 12.25 -10.40 -12.77
N GLY A 614 11.77 -9.24 -13.24
CA GLY A 614 12.49 -7.96 -13.12
C GLY A 614 12.38 -7.31 -11.74
N VAL A 615 11.39 -7.74 -10.93
CA VAL A 615 11.13 -7.21 -9.58
C VAL A 615 11.48 -8.25 -8.51
N SER A 616 11.37 -9.53 -8.85
CA SER A 616 11.55 -10.67 -7.95
C SER A 616 12.94 -11.32 -8.08
N PRO A 617 13.63 -11.65 -6.98
CA PRO A 617 13.17 -11.59 -5.59
C PRO A 617 13.22 -10.17 -5.03
N LEU A 618 12.37 -9.91 -4.05
CA LEU A 618 12.41 -8.68 -3.27
C LEU A 618 13.70 -8.65 -2.43
N ALA A 619 14.55 -7.65 -2.64
CA ALA A 619 15.89 -7.59 -2.09
C ALA A 619 16.05 -6.60 -0.92
N LYS A 620 15.10 -5.67 -0.75
CA LYS A 620 15.11 -4.69 0.34
C LYS A 620 14.43 -5.28 1.59
N PRO A 621 14.78 -4.81 2.81
CA PRO A 621 14.25 -5.37 4.06
C PRO A 621 12.74 -5.16 4.24
N SER A 622 12.15 -4.17 3.57
CA SER A 622 10.72 -3.91 3.62
C SER A 622 10.20 -3.25 2.35
N TYR A 623 8.92 -3.47 2.09
CA TYR A 623 8.14 -2.87 1.02
C TYR A 623 6.81 -2.39 1.57
N THR A 624 6.14 -1.50 0.86
CA THR A 624 4.78 -1.04 1.19
C THR A 624 3.85 -1.38 0.04
N LEU A 625 2.79 -2.12 0.32
CA LEU A 625 1.71 -2.39 -0.62
C LEU A 625 0.55 -1.41 -0.36
N GLU A 626 0.26 -0.55 -1.32
CA GLU A 626 -0.97 0.23 -1.39
C GLU A 626 -2.06 -0.61 -2.06
N VAL A 627 -3.23 -0.64 -1.44
CA VAL A 627 -4.44 -1.31 -1.94
C VAL A 627 -5.58 -0.30 -2.00
N LYS A 628 -6.24 -0.20 -3.16
CA LYS A 628 -7.35 0.75 -3.39
C LYS A 628 -8.42 0.16 -4.30
N ASN A 629 -9.60 0.78 -4.32
CA ASN A 629 -10.70 0.44 -5.24
C ASN A 629 -11.14 -1.04 -5.22
N ILE A 630 -10.89 -1.74 -4.12
CA ILE A 630 -11.46 -3.07 -3.85
C ILE A 630 -12.90 -2.88 -3.39
N VAL A 631 -13.79 -3.74 -3.88
CA VAL A 631 -15.23 -3.69 -3.60
C VAL A 631 -15.66 -5.05 -3.09
N ASP A 632 -16.51 -5.08 -2.06
CA ASP A 632 -17.10 -6.31 -1.54
C ASP A 632 -18.11 -6.97 -2.52
N VAL A 633 -18.76 -8.04 -2.08
CA VAL A 633 -19.84 -8.72 -2.81
C VAL A 633 -21.23 -8.39 -2.26
N ALA A 634 -21.36 -7.32 -1.46
CA ALA A 634 -22.63 -6.91 -0.88
C ALA A 634 -23.63 -6.49 -1.97
N ALA A 635 -24.93 -6.63 -1.69
CA ALA A 635 -25.99 -6.22 -2.61
C ALA A 635 -25.94 -4.70 -2.91
N THR A 636 -25.53 -3.90 -1.93
CA THR A 636 -25.10 -2.51 -2.11
C THR A 636 -23.58 -2.48 -1.89
N PRO A 637 -22.77 -2.45 -2.96
CA PRO A 637 -21.33 -2.72 -2.82
C PRO A 637 -20.61 -1.64 -2.01
N ASN A 638 -19.82 -2.04 -1.01
CA ASN A 638 -18.96 -1.13 -0.25
C ASN A 638 -17.53 -1.17 -0.80
N LYS A 639 -16.95 0.02 -1.02
CA LYS A 639 -15.57 0.18 -1.51
C LYS A 639 -14.60 0.39 -0.34
N ILE A 640 -13.46 -0.27 -0.38
CA ILE A 640 -12.36 -0.09 0.59
C ILE A 640 -11.86 1.36 0.58
N ASP A 641 -11.46 1.84 1.76
CA ASP A 641 -10.64 3.06 1.86
C ASP A 641 -9.20 2.74 1.49
N THR A 642 -8.52 3.59 0.71
CA THR A 642 -7.13 3.34 0.29
C THR A 642 -6.24 3.09 1.51
N VAL A 643 -5.54 1.97 1.52
CA VAL A 643 -4.74 1.53 2.65
C VAL A 643 -3.35 1.10 2.20
N THR A 644 -2.35 1.42 3.01
CA THR A 644 -0.97 0.98 2.82
C THR A 644 -0.59 -0.02 3.91
N LYS A 645 -0.01 -1.16 3.53
CA LYS A 645 0.48 -2.18 4.45
C LYS A 645 1.94 -2.47 4.18
N THR A 646 2.73 -2.56 5.26
CA THR A 646 4.15 -2.91 5.16
C THR A 646 4.30 -4.41 5.02
N ILE A 647 5.15 -4.82 4.08
CA ILE A 647 5.61 -6.17 3.87
C ILE A 647 7.06 -6.21 4.32
N THR A 648 7.37 -6.99 5.35
CA THR A 648 8.76 -7.26 5.73
C THR A 648 9.29 -8.42 4.91
N VAL A 649 10.45 -8.24 4.31
CA VAL A 649 11.15 -9.32 3.62
C VAL A 649 12.14 -9.91 4.60
N ALA A 650 12.05 -11.22 4.82
CA ALA A 650 13.08 -11.89 5.59
C ALA A 650 14.41 -11.79 4.84
N ASP A 651 15.39 -11.23 5.51
CA ASP A 651 16.75 -11.20 5.00
C ASP A 651 17.31 -12.63 5.01
N THR A 652 17.58 -13.14 3.82
CA THR A 652 18.11 -14.49 3.58
C THR A 652 19.49 -14.44 2.94
N VAL A 653 20.02 -13.24 2.72
CA VAL A 653 21.31 -13.05 2.05
C VAL A 653 22.40 -13.12 3.10
N ALA A 654 23.40 -13.95 2.84
CA ALA A 654 24.54 -14.05 3.74
C ALA A 654 25.43 -12.80 3.64
N PRO A 655 25.91 -12.25 4.77
CA PRO A 655 26.81 -11.11 4.75
C PRO A 655 28.14 -11.45 4.08
N THR A 656 28.74 -10.45 3.45
CA THR A 656 30.05 -10.50 2.81
C THR A 656 30.96 -9.40 3.33
N VAL A 657 32.27 -9.60 3.26
CA VAL A 657 33.23 -8.55 3.58
C VAL A 657 33.50 -7.72 2.33
N THR A 658 33.24 -6.41 2.41
CA THR A 658 33.50 -5.44 1.35
C THR A 658 34.95 -4.93 1.36
N ALA A 659 35.58 -4.83 2.54
CA ALA A 659 36.97 -4.41 2.65
C ALA A 659 37.67 -4.87 3.94
N TYR A 660 38.98 -5.06 3.83
CA TYR A 660 39.93 -5.23 4.94
C TYR A 660 40.98 -4.13 4.85
N GLU A 661 40.82 -3.06 5.62
CA GLU A 661 41.66 -1.87 5.49
C GLU A 661 42.61 -1.70 6.68
N THR A 662 43.90 -1.49 6.41
CA THR A 662 44.81 -1.01 7.46
C THR A 662 44.59 0.47 7.71
N THR A 663 44.36 0.88 8.95
CA THR A 663 44.33 2.31 9.32
C THR A 663 45.66 2.77 9.89
N THR A 664 46.38 1.87 10.56
CA THR A 664 47.75 2.05 11.09
C THR A 664 48.46 0.68 11.09
N ALA A 665 49.75 0.65 11.42
CA ALA A 665 50.58 -0.57 11.36
C ALA A 665 50.13 -1.74 12.26
N ASN A 666 49.15 -1.56 13.14
CA ASN A 666 48.63 -2.61 14.03
C ASN A 666 47.09 -2.65 14.11
N LYS A 667 46.39 -1.98 13.18
CA LYS A 667 44.92 -1.92 13.17
C LYS A 667 44.35 -2.30 11.82
N VAL A 668 43.39 -3.22 11.82
CA VAL A 668 42.64 -3.66 10.65
C VAL A 668 41.16 -3.35 10.86
N ARG A 669 40.53 -2.69 9.89
CA ARG A 669 39.07 -2.57 9.83
C ARG A 669 38.50 -3.60 8.87
N VAL A 670 37.49 -4.32 9.33
CA VAL A 670 36.67 -5.23 8.50
C VAL A 670 35.35 -4.52 8.26
N LYS A 671 35.00 -4.27 7.00
CA LYS A 671 33.72 -3.69 6.59
C LYS A 671 32.86 -4.76 5.95
N PHE A 672 31.64 -4.93 6.44
CA PHE A 672 30.63 -5.82 5.88
C PHE A 672 29.73 -5.05 4.91
N ASN A 673 29.10 -5.75 3.96
CA ASN A 673 28.09 -5.16 3.05
C ASN A 673 26.81 -4.75 3.80
N GLU A 674 26.54 -5.39 4.94
CA GLU A 674 25.32 -5.23 5.71
C GLU A 674 25.53 -5.21 7.22
N ALA A 675 24.44 -4.97 7.95
CA ALA A 675 24.48 -4.83 9.40
C ALA A 675 24.68 -6.20 10.06
N MET A 676 25.61 -6.28 10.99
CA MET A 676 26.01 -7.52 11.65
C MET A 676 25.40 -7.67 13.04
N SER A 677 25.16 -8.92 13.46
CA SER A 677 24.76 -9.22 14.84
C SER A 677 25.95 -9.14 15.81
N ALA A 678 25.67 -9.30 17.11
CA ALA A 678 26.69 -9.34 18.16
C ALA A 678 27.77 -10.42 17.96
N THR A 679 27.51 -11.45 17.15
CA THR A 679 28.52 -12.47 16.77
C THR A 679 29.75 -11.86 16.10
N MET A 680 29.65 -10.66 15.52
CA MET A 680 30.79 -9.92 14.99
C MET A 680 31.81 -9.55 16.07
N LEU A 681 31.42 -9.49 17.35
CA LEU A 681 32.29 -9.16 18.47
C LEU A 681 32.92 -10.39 19.13
N GLU A 682 32.53 -11.59 18.72
CA GLU A 682 33.04 -12.83 19.27
C GLU A 682 34.40 -13.19 18.65
N LYS A 683 35.47 -13.08 19.43
CA LYS A 683 36.84 -13.37 18.98
C LYS A 683 37.02 -14.77 18.38
N ALA A 684 36.26 -15.76 18.83
CA ALA A 684 36.34 -17.14 18.34
C ALA A 684 35.98 -17.26 16.84
N ASN A 685 35.30 -16.25 16.29
CA ASN A 685 34.89 -16.23 14.88
C ASN A 685 35.96 -15.69 13.93
N TYR A 686 37.11 -15.25 14.44
CA TYR A 686 38.18 -14.63 13.68
C TYR A 686 39.52 -15.36 13.84
N PHE A 687 40.23 -15.46 12.71
CA PHE A 687 41.57 -16.01 12.61
C PHE A 687 42.43 -15.04 11.80
N TYR A 688 43.72 -14.97 12.12
CA TYR A 688 44.67 -14.23 11.30
C TYR A 688 45.52 -15.21 10.49
N VAL A 689 45.97 -14.74 9.33
CA VAL A 689 46.82 -15.50 8.41
C VAL A 689 48.21 -14.89 8.44
N GLU A 690 49.21 -15.72 8.70
CA GLU A 690 50.63 -15.34 8.69
C GLU A 690 51.16 -15.24 7.24
N GLY A 691 52.32 -14.60 7.05
CA GLY A 691 52.91 -14.39 5.73
C GLY A 691 53.24 -15.67 4.96
N ASP A 692 53.33 -16.82 5.65
CA ASP A 692 53.55 -18.16 5.08
C ASP A 692 52.23 -18.91 4.77
N GLY A 693 51.07 -18.32 5.08
CA GLY A 693 49.74 -18.91 4.91
C GLY A 693 49.22 -19.70 6.12
N THR A 694 49.95 -19.74 7.24
CA THR A 694 49.49 -20.40 8.46
C THR A 694 48.28 -19.67 9.06
N ILE A 695 47.21 -20.42 9.37
CA ILE A 695 45.98 -19.88 9.98
C ILE A 695 46.06 -20.05 11.49
N VAL A 696 45.96 -18.94 12.21
CA VAL A 696 46.10 -18.90 13.67
C VAL A 696 44.89 -18.22 14.31
N ALA A 697 44.37 -18.80 15.39
CA ALA A 697 43.29 -18.18 16.17
C ALA A 697 43.74 -16.84 16.75
N LEU A 698 42.83 -15.86 16.83
CA LEU A 698 43.19 -14.56 17.43
C LEU A 698 43.68 -14.74 18.88
N PRO A 699 44.88 -14.25 19.23
CA PRO A 699 45.38 -14.31 20.60
C PRO A 699 44.55 -13.37 21.51
N SER A 700 44.53 -13.68 22.81
CA SER A 700 43.72 -12.94 23.80
C SER A 700 44.02 -11.44 23.85
N SER A 701 45.24 -11.05 23.46
CA SER A 701 45.73 -9.67 23.39
C SER A 701 45.16 -8.83 22.24
N VAL A 702 44.54 -9.43 21.23
CA VAL A 702 43.86 -8.68 20.15
C VAL A 702 42.54 -8.11 20.67
N ALA A 703 42.31 -6.81 20.49
CA ALA A 703 41.06 -6.16 20.87
C ALA A 703 40.13 -5.99 19.67
N LEU A 704 38.84 -6.27 19.86
CA LEU A 704 37.78 -6.06 18.87
C LEU A 704 36.94 -4.86 19.34
N SER A 705 36.80 -3.85 18.48
CA SER A 705 35.95 -2.68 18.74
C SER A 705 34.98 -2.47 17.60
N GLN A 706 33.68 -2.43 17.90
CA GLN A 706 32.68 -2.02 16.92
C GLN A 706 32.88 -0.52 16.61
N ILE A 707 32.87 -0.18 15.32
CA ILE A 707 32.89 1.21 14.86
C ILE A 707 31.46 1.65 14.54
N ASP A 708 30.74 0.81 13.80
CA ASP A 708 29.32 0.95 13.47
C ASP A 708 28.69 -0.45 13.30
N ASN A 709 27.44 -0.53 12.87
CA ASN A 709 26.76 -1.82 12.68
C ASN A 709 27.27 -2.65 11.49
N LYS A 710 28.16 -2.12 10.64
CA LYS A 710 28.78 -2.82 9.50
C LYS A 710 30.30 -2.92 9.60
N THR A 711 30.92 -2.35 10.63
CA THR A 711 32.38 -2.20 10.69
C THR A 711 32.93 -2.55 12.07
N ILE A 712 33.97 -3.39 12.08
CA ILE A 712 34.75 -3.72 13.27
C ILE A 712 36.23 -3.41 13.07
N GLU A 713 36.88 -2.95 14.13
CA GLU A 713 38.32 -2.73 14.19
C GLU A 713 38.99 -3.79 15.06
N LEU A 714 39.96 -4.51 14.49
CA LEU A 714 40.86 -5.41 15.19
C LEU A 714 42.16 -4.67 15.49
N THR A 715 42.51 -4.58 16.77
CA THR A 715 43.78 -3.99 17.21
C THR A 715 44.74 -5.08 17.67
N PHE A 716 45.82 -5.26 16.92
CA PHE A 716 46.87 -6.23 17.21
C PHE A 716 47.90 -5.68 18.22
N PRO A 717 48.50 -6.55 19.06
CA PRO A 717 49.60 -6.15 19.94
C PRO A 717 50.83 -5.72 19.12
N GLY A 718 51.67 -4.83 19.65
CA GLY A 718 52.83 -4.31 18.91
C GLY A 718 53.89 -5.35 18.51
N SER A 719 53.79 -6.59 19.00
CA SER A 719 54.59 -7.73 18.54
C SER A 719 54.12 -8.33 17.21
N LEU A 720 52.92 -7.97 16.74
CA LEU A 720 52.33 -8.38 15.47
C LEU A 720 52.08 -7.12 14.63
N THR A 721 52.79 -7.02 13.52
CA THR A 721 52.61 -5.91 12.56
C THR A 721 51.68 -6.32 11.43
N VAL A 722 50.87 -5.38 10.96
CA VAL A 722 49.96 -5.52 9.81
C VAL A 722 50.60 -4.81 8.62
N THR A 723 51.03 -5.56 7.62
CA THR A 723 51.65 -5.00 6.40
C THR A 723 51.02 -5.66 5.17
N PRO A 724 50.23 -4.92 4.36
CA PRO A 724 49.62 -5.45 3.14
C PRO A 724 50.66 -6.09 2.21
N GLY A 725 50.46 -7.37 1.84
CA GLY A 725 51.28 -8.07 0.85
C GLY A 725 52.67 -8.58 1.31
N SER A 726 52.95 -8.60 2.62
CA SER A 726 54.21 -9.09 3.17
C SER A 726 54.21 -10.62 3.43
N VAL A 727 55.37 -11.28 3.28
CA VAL A 727 55.56 -12.75 3.39
C VAL A 727 56.49 -13.19 4.53
N ALA A 728 56.67 -12.36 5.57
CA ALA A 728 57.55 -12.69 6.69
C ALA A 728 56.79 -13.27 7.90
N ASP A 729 57.47 -14.18 8.64
CA ASP A 729 56.98 -14.77 9.88
C ASP A 729 56.62 -13.67 10.92
N LEU A 730 55.53 -13.86 11.68
CA LEU A 730 54.98 -12.91 12.67
C LEU A 730 54.32 -11.64 12.11
N ILE A 731 53.93 -11.64 10.82
CA ILE A 731 53.15 -10.56 10.19
C ILE A 731 51.72 -11.03 9.91
N VAL A 732 50.75 -10.17 10.22
CA VAL A 732 49.34 -10.38 9.86
C VAL A 732 49.16 -9.99 8.39
N ALA A 733 49.09 -10.99 7.51
CA ALA A 733 48.96 -10.83 6.06
C ALA A 733 47.49 -10.88 5.58
N GLY A 734 46.63 -11.58 6.31
CA GLY A 734 45.21 -11.77 5.99
C GLY A 734 44.34 -12.04 7.21
N LEU A 735 43.03 -12.08 6.99
CA LEU A 735 42.04 -12.50 7.98
C LEU A 735 41.12 -13.58 7.41
N ARG A 736 40.63 -14.44 8.30
CA ARG A 736 39.59 -15.44 8.04
C ARG A 736 38.48 -15.30 9.08
N ILE A 737 37.22 -15.32 8.62
CA ILE A 737 36.04 -15.06 9.45
C ILE A 737 35.02 -16.17 9.23
N VAL A 738 34.66 -16.94 10.26
CA VAL A 738 33.82 -18.14 10.11
C VAL A 738 32.42 -18.01 10.72
N GLY A 739 32.32 -17.60 11.99
CA GLY A 739 31.09 -17.71 12.78
C GLY A 739 30.28 -16.42 12.89
N VAL A 740 30.62 -15.39 12.10
CA VAL A 740 29.93 -14.10 12.15
C VAL A 740 28.62 -14.19 11.36
N ARG A 741 27.56 -13.63 11.93
CA ARG A 741 26.20 -13.59 11.38
C ARG A 741 25.69 -12.16 11.23
N ASP A 742 24.86 -11.91 10.24
CA ASP A 742 24.12 -10.64 10.15
C ASP A 742 23.06 -10.53 11.26
N VAL A 743 22.34 -9.40 11.31
CA VAL A 743 21.23 -9.19 12.26
C VAL A 743 20.08 -10.21 12.08
N ALA A 744 19.89 -10.74 10.87
CA ALA A 744 18.86 -11.72 10.54
C ALA A 744 19.28 -13.18 10.84
N GLY A 745 20.53 -13.40 11.26
CA GLY A 745 21.10 -14.70 11.61
C GLY A 745 21.75 -15.44 10.44
N ASN A 746 21.88 -14.85 9.25
CA ASN A 746 22.59 -15.50 8.14
C ASN A 746 24.09 -15.51 8.41
N LEU A 747 24.71 -16.68 8.23
CA LEU A 747 26.15 -16.89 8.40
C LEU A 747 26.91 -16.25 7.25
N ILE A 748 28.06 -15.62 7.55
CA ILE A 748 28.91 -14.95 6.56
C ILE A 748 29.26 -15.86 5.36
N ALA A 749 29.04 -15.34 4.16
CA ALA A 749 29.36 -16.02 2.92
C ALA A 749 30.88 -16.13 2.75
N GLY A 750 31.35 -17.32 2.39
CA GLY A 750 32.77 -17.56 2.10
C GLY A 750 33.68 -17.61 3.33
N GLY A 751 33.15 -17.88 4.52
CA GLY A 751 33.90 -17.80 5.78
C GLY A 751 35.16 -18.69 5.93
N ALA A 752 35.44 -19.57 4.96
CA ALA A 752 36.67 -20.36 4.90
C ALA A 752 37.75 -19.81 3.95
N ALA A 753 37.51 -18.70 3.24
CA ALA A 753 38.47 -18.10 2.32
C ALA A 753 39.41 -17.11 3.04
N ASP A 754 40.70 -17.18 2.74
CA ASP A 754 41.70 -16.22 3.23
C ASP A 754 41.63 -14.96 2.37
N ILE A 755 41.33 -13.83 3.00
CA ILE A 755 41.24 -12.55 2.29
C ILE A 755 42.39 -11.65 2.71
N ALA A 756 43.14 -11.15 1.73
CA ALA A 756 44.28 -10.28 1.92
C ALA A 756 43.85 -8.90 2.44
N ILE A 757 44.67 -8.32 3.32
CA ILE A 757 44.47 -6.96 3.83
C ILE A 757 45.00 -5.96 2.80
N THR A 758 44.24 -4.90 2.50
CA THR A 758 44.58 -3.87 1.51
C THR A 758 44.70 -2.46 2.13
N THR A 759 45.28 -1.52 1.39
CA THR A 759 45.28 -0.09 1.73
C THR A 759 43.93 0.55 1.38
N ALA A 760 43.44 1.49 2.18
CA ALA A 760 42.15 2.17 1.95
C ALA A 760 42.08 2.86 0.57
N ALA A 761 40.94 2.74 -0.11
CA ALA A 761 40.71 3.31 -1.45
C ALA A 761 40.45 4.84 -1.41
N ALA A 762 40.61 5.51 -2.55
CA ALA A 762 40.27 6.94 -2.70
C ALA A 762 38.74 7.16 -2.62
N ALA A 763 38.32 8.29 -2.04
CA ALA A 763 36.92 8.59 -1.81
C ALA A 763 36.13 8.83 -3.11
N THR A 764 34.90 8.32 -3.18
CA THR A 764 33.98 8.42 -4.32
C THR A 764 33.27 9.77 -4.36
N LYS A 765 32.97 10.28 -5.56
CA LYS A 765 32.19 11.53 -5.72
C LYS A 765 30.70 11.29 -5.42
N PRO A 766 30.01 12.19 -4.71
CA PRO A 766 28.56 12.10 -4.47
C PRO A 766 27.73 12.13 -5.76
N THR A 767 26.63 11.40 -5.83
CA THR A 767 25.69 11.35 -6.98
C THR A 767 24.27 11.69 -6.52
N ILE A 768 23.39 12.12 -7.43
CA ILE A 768 21.96 12.31 -7.16
C ILE A 768 21.22 10.98 -7.36
N ASP A 769 20.28 10.66 -6.49
CA ASP A 769 19.31 9.58 -6.70
C ASP A 769 18.10 10.11 -7.48
N GLY A 770 18.06 9.80 -8.79
CA GLY A 770 16.99 10.26 -9.68
C GLY A 770 15.59 9.77 -9.28
N SER A 771 15.49 8.68 -8.54
CA SER A 771 14.21 8.13 -8.07
C SER A 771 13.59 8.94 -6.92
N THR A 772 14.32 9.91 -6.37
CA THR A 772 13.86 10.74 -5.24
C THR A 772 13.42 12.14 -5.66
N VAL A 773 13.47 12.46 -6.96
CA VAL A 773 13.17 13.80 -7.47
C VAL A 773 11.67 14.07 -7.37
N LYS A 774 11.29 14.84 -6.36
CA LYS A 774 9.90 15.21 -6.07
C LYS A 774 9.72 16.71 -6.16
N VAL A 775 8.65 17.14 -6.82
CA VAL A 775 8.25 18.56 -6.90
C VAL A 775 6.95 18.80 -6.14
N GLN A 776 6.90 19.90 -5.40
CA GLN A 776 5.76 20.34 -4.61
C GLN A 776 5.58 21.85 -4.74
N ALA A 777 4.37 22.34 -4.44
CA ALA A 777 4.09 23.76 -4.46
C ALA A 777 3.07 24.17 -3.39
N ASP A 778 3.17 25.44 -2.97
CA ASP A 778 2.14 26.17 -2.27
C ASP A 778 1.95 27.56 -2.91
N SER A 779 1.20 28.44 -2.25
CA SER A 779 0.94 29.81 -2.73
C SER A 779 2.18 30.71 -2.76
N SER A 780 3.24 30.35 -2.03
CA SER A 780 4.44 31.18 -1.81
C SER A 780 5.70 30.63 -2.47
N LYS A 781 5.76 29.32 -2.75
CA LYS A 781 6.92 28.67 -3.36
C LYS A 781 6.59 27.40 -4.14
N VAL A 782 7.44 27.07 -5.09
CA VAL A 782 7.63 25.72 -5.63
C VAL A 782 8.95 25.19 -5.06
N TRP A 783 9.00 23.92 -4.66
CA TRP A 783 10.25 23.32 -4.20
C TRP A 783 10.44 21.92 -4.75
N VAL A 784 11.71 21.55 -4.93
CA VAL A 784 12.13 20.24 -5.41
C VAL A 784 13.01 19.60 -4.36
N THR A 785 12.73 18.34 -4.01
CA THR A 785 13.55 17.53 -3.12
C THR A 785 14.19 16.38 -3.88
N PHE A 786 15.42 16.04 -3.52
CA PHE A 786 16.11 14.83 -3.98
C PHE A 786 17.20 14.45 -2.98
N ASP A 787 17.58 13.17 -2.96
CA ASP A 787 18.64 12.63 -2.14
C ASP A 787 19.95 12.47 -2.91
N THR A 788 21.05 12.51 -2.17
CA THR A 788 22.40 12.26 -2.68
C THR A 788 23.04 11.05 -2.02
N SER A 789 23.97 10.38 -2.72
CA SER A 789 24.64 9.19 -2.20
C SER A 789 25.47 9.45 -0.93
N GLU A 790 25.93 10.69 -0.75
CA GLU A 790 26.67 11.20 0.41
C GLU A 790 26.09 12.53 0.89
N ILE A 791 26.36 12.91 2.14
CA ILE A 791 25.93 14.21 2.70
C ILE A 791 26.74 15.33 2.06
N LEU A 792 26.05 16.35 1.53
CA LEU A 792 26.69 17.56 1.04
C LEU A 792 26.82 18.60 2.16
N SER A 793 27.96 19.29 2.22
CA SER A 793 28.15 20.42 3.14
C SER A 793 27.83 21.75 2.47
N VAL A 794 27.99 21.82 1.16
CA VAL A 794 27.74 23.00 0.33
C VAL A 794 26.96 22.58 -0.91
N VAL A 795 25.90 23.34 -1.22
CA VAL A 795 25.16 23.29 -2.49
C VAL A 795 25.15 24.69 -3.09
N ASP A 796 25.74 24.82 -4.28
CA ASP A 796 25.74 26.04 -5.08
C ASP A 796 24.56 26.00 -6.04
N VAL A 797 23.54 26.84 -5.78
CA VAL A 797 22.30 26.87 -6.57
C VAL A 797 22.52 27.37 -8.00
N ALA A 798 23.65 28.02 -8.30
CA ALA A 798 23.99 28.40 -9.67
C ALA A 798 24.40 27.18 -10.53
N GLU A 799 24.79 26.08 -9.90
CA GLU A 799 25.23 24.84 -10.57
C GLU A 799 24.08 23.87 -10.86
N ILE A 800 22.85 24.19 -10.42
CA ILE A 800 21.67 23.30 -10.52
C ILE A 800 20.49 24.07 -11.10
N THR A 801 19.75 23.46 -12.03
CA THR A 801 18.49 24.00 -12.57
C THR A 801 17.37 22.97 -12.48
N PHE A 802 16.14 23.46 -12.35
CA PHE A 802 14.93 22.63 -12.45
C PHE A 802 13.92 23.29 -13.39
N GLY A 803 13.40 22.54 -14.36
CA GLY A 803 12.53 23.10 -15.40
C GLY A 803 13.19 24.27 -16.16
N GLY A 804 14.52 24.24 -16.28
CA GLY A 804 15.32 25.33 -16.86
C GLY A 804 15.53 26.56 -15.96
N GLN A 805 14.99 26.57 -14.74
CA GLN A 805 15.10 27.68 -13.78
C GLN A 805 16.18 27.43 -12.73
N THR A 806 16.91 28.49 -12.32
CA THR A 806 17.83 28.42 -11.17
C THR A 806 17.08 28.61 -9.85
N PRO A 807 17.35 27.79 -8.80
CA PRO A 807 16.74 27.95 -7.48
C PRO A 807 17.07 29.30 -6.85
N ASP A 808 16.16 29.82 -6.02
CA ASP A 808 16.39 31.04 -5.24
C ASP A 808 17.11 30.72 -3.92
N THR A 809 16.74 29.61 -3.27
CA THR A 809 17.38 29.13 -2.04
C THR A 809 17.50 27.61 -2.02
N ARG A 810 18.28 27.11 -1.06
CA ARG A 810 18.49 25.68 -0.82
C ARG A 810 18.56 25.34 0.66
N LEU A 811 18.09 24.15 1.00
CA LEU A 811 18.19 23.52 2.32
C LEU A 811 18.84 22.14 2.17
N ILE A 812 19.71 21.78 3.13
CA ILE A 812 20.32 20.45 3.22
C ILE A 812 19.90 19.85 4.57
N SER A 813 19.36 18.64 4.56
CA SER A 813 18.97 17.89 5.75
C SER A 813 19.43 16.45 5.61
N GLY A 814 20.62 16.14 6.14
CA GLY A 814 21.26 14.85 5.90
C GLY A 814 21.61 14.68 4.42
N LYS A 815 21.11 13.61 3.79
CA LYS A 815 21.30 13.33 2.35
C LYS A 815 20.30 14.08 1.45
N THR A 816 19.26 14.66 2.02
CA THR A 816 18.21 15.34 1.26
C THR A 816 18.58 16.79 0.98
N VAL A 817 18.47 17.17 -0.28
CA VAL A 817 18.58 18.56 -0.75
C VAL A 817 17.21 19.06 -1.15
N THR A 818 16.84 20.25 -0.69
CA THR A 818 15.64 20.96 -1.14
C THR A 818 16.03 22.24 -1.85
N LEU A 819 15.53 22.43 -3.07
CA LEU A 819 15.68 23.65 -3.87
C LEU A 819 14.36 24.41 -3.86
N ASN A 820 14.35 25.67 -3.40
CA ASN A 820 13.13 26.49 -3.37
C ASN A 820 13.15 27.57 -4.46
N PHE A 821 12.00 27.76 -5.09
CA PHE A 821 11.67 28.79 -6.08
C PHE A 821 10.54 29.63 -5.51
N THR A 822 10.83 30.89 -5.22
CA THR A 822 9.92 31.88 -4.60
C THR A 822 9.56 33.00 -5.56
N ASN A 823 10.33 33.19 -6.64
CA ASN A 823 9.99 34.12 -7.70
C ASN A 823 8.77 33.62 -8.50
N THR A 824 7.73 34.45 -8.62
CA THR A 824 6.46 34.11 -9.30
C THR A 824 6.66 33.62 -10.73
N GLY A 825 7.49 34.29 -11.54
CA GLY A 825 7.75 33.87 -12.92
C GLY A 825 8.45 32.51 -13.01
N LYS A 826 9.37 32.21 -12.09
CA LYS A 826 10.01 30.88 -12.01
C LYS A 826 9.01 29.80 -11.61
N MET A 827 8.18 30.09 -10.60
CA MET A 827 7.14 29.17 -10.14
C MET A 827 6.16 28.82 -11.26
N ASP A 828 5.67 29.82 -11.98
CA ASP A 828 4.68 29.62 -13.04
C ASP A 828 5.29 28.83 -14.20
N ALA A 829 6.53 29.13 -14.59
CA ALA A 829 7.26 28.36 -15.60
C ALA A 829 7.40 26.88 -15.21
N ILE A 830 7.73 26.59 -13.94
CA ILE A 830 7.85 25.22 -13.45
C ILE A 830 6.50 24.51 -13.40
N LYS A 831 5.45 25.16 -12.87
CA LYS A 831 4.10 24.57 -12.78
C LYS A 831 3.52 24.25 -14.16
N LEU A 832 3.78 25.09 -15.15
CA LEU A 832 3.31 24.90 -16.53
C LEU A 832 3.97 23.71 -17.22
N LEU A 833 5.24 23.43 -16.92
CA LEU A 833 5.94 22.25 -17.44
C LEU A 833 5.36 20.92 -16.90
N GLY A 834 4.78 20.93 -15.69
CA GLY A 834 4.24 19.73 -15.05
C GLY A 834 5.25 18.57 -15.05
N ASN A 835 4.82 17.40 -15.53
CA ASN A 835 5.65 16.18 -15.57
C ASN A 835 6.83 16.27 -16.56
N THR A 836 6.88 17.30 -17.42
CA THR A 836 8.01 17.53 -18.35
C THR A 836 9.15 18.35 -17.73
N ALA A 837 8.96 18.86 -16.50
CA ALA A 837 10.04 19.49 -15.77
C ALA A 837 11.16 18.49 -15.49
N THR A 838 12.40 18.95 -15.54
CA THR A 838 13.58 18.09 -15.32
C THR A 838 14.60 18.77 -14.42
N LEU A 839 15.30 17.98 -13.61
CA LEU A 839 16.43 18.40 -12.78
C LEU A 839 17.73 18.22 -13.56
N ALA A 840 18.53 19.29 -13.67
CA ALA A 840 19.78 19.29 -14.43
C ALA A 840 20.90 20.01 -13.65
N THR A 841 22.15 19.63 -13.94
CA THR A 841 23.35 20.30 -13.40
C THR A 841 24.13 21.00 -14.52
N VAL A 842 24.84 22.07 -14.19
CA VAL A 842 25.68 22.82 -15.14
C VAL A 842 27.02 22.08 -15.36
N VAL A 843 27.64 22.31 -16.53
CA VAL A 843 28.81 21.64 -17.14
C VAL A 843 30.11 21.67 -16.29
N ALA A 844 30.09 22.04 -15.01
CA ALA A 844 31.15 21.75 -14.05
C ALA A 844 30.63 22.02 -12.64
N VAL A 845 30.34 20.98 -11.88
CA VAL A 845 29.97 21.11 -10.45
C VAL A 845 31.25 21.15 -9.64
N ALA A 846 31.74 22.35 -9.31
CA ALA A 846 32.99 22.56 -8.57
C ALA A 846 32.73 22.99 -7.13
N ASN A 847 31.60 23.66 -6.87
CA ASN A 847 31.31 24.30 -5.60
C ASN A 847 30.32 23.50 -4.73
N THR A 848 29.53 22.61 -5.34
CA THR A 848 28.68 21.67 -4.60
C THR A 848 29.50 20.44 -4.16
N MET A 849 29.72 20.30 -2.86
CA MET A 849 30.73 19.36 -2.30
C MET A 849 30.40 18.82 -0.89
N THR A 850 31.06 17.75 -0.49
CA THR A 850 31.04 17.20 0.90
C THR A 850 31.85 18.07 1.87
N ALA A 851 31.85 17.76 3.17
CA ALA A 851 32.65 18.48 4.16
C ALA A 851 34.17 18.31 3.94
N GLU A 852 34.56 17.23 3.27
CA GLU A 852 35.93 16.86 2.92
C GLU A 852 36.40 17.51 1.60
N GLY A 853 35.56 18.35 0.98
CA GLY A 853 35.88 19.05 -0.26
C GLY A 853 35.78 18.18 -1.51
N ILE A 854 35.08 17.05 -1.45
CA ILE A 854 34.85 16.18 -2.62
C ILE A 854 33.69 16.77 -3.43
N PRO A 855 33.91 17.22 -4.69
CA PRO A 855 32.85 17.77 -5.51
C PRO A 855 31.87 16.67 -5.94
N MET A 856 30.60 17.04 -6.07
CA MET A 856 29.57 16.17 -6.64
C MET A 856 30.00 15.64 -8.01
N ALA A 857 29.63 14.39 -8.31
CA ALA A 857 29.84 13.77 -9.60
C ALA A 857 29.15 14.60 -10.68
N SER A 858 29.91 14.98 -11.69
CA SER A 858 29.40 15.71 -12.84
C SER A 858 28.60 14.77 -13.75
N TYR A 859 27.28 14.95 -13.78
CA TYR A 859 26.35 14.17 -14.61
C TYR A 859 26.35 14.74 -16.06
N PHE A 860 27.43 14.56 -16.83
CA PHE A 860 27.59 15.21 -18.13
C PHE A 860 26.79 14.56 -19.28
N ALA A 861 26.29 15.42 -20.19
CA ALA A 861 25.93 15.11 -21.59
C ALA A 861 24.75 14.15 -21.83
N GLY A 862 23.52 14.59 -21.55
CA GLY A 862 22.37 14.19 -22.39
C GLY A 862 21.06 13.81 -21.71
N ALA A 863 20.97 13.66 -20.38
CA ALA A 863 19.71 13.32 -19.75
C ALA A 863 19.49 14.13 -18.46
N ALA A 864 18.64 15.14 -18.55
CA ALA A 864 18.07 15.76 -17.36
C ALA A 864 17.19 14.72 -16.65
N LEU A 865 17.21 14.70 -15.31
CA LEU A 865 16.43 13.75 -14.53
C LEU A 865 14.95 14.17 -14.57
N ALA A 866 14.08 13.26 -14.99
CA ALA A 866 12.65 13.49 -14.97
C ALA A 866 12.13 13.60 -13.52
N VAL A 867 10.98 14.23 -13.36
CA VAL A 867 10.26 14.22 -12.09
C VAL A 867 9.74 12.81 -11.82
N GLU A 868 10.12 12.24 -10.68
CA GLU A 868 9.55 10.97 -10.22
C GLU A 868 8.15 11.23 -9.66
N GLU A 869 7.99 12.20 -8.76
CA GLU A 869 6.69 12.52 -8.15
C GLU A 869 6.35 14.00 -8.34
N ASN A 870 5.24 14.27 -9.04
CA ASN A 870 4.69 15.61 -9.20
C ASN A 870 3.48 15.83 -8.27
N ALA A 871 3.75 16.37 -7.09
CA ALA A 871 2.73 16.67 -6.09
C ALA A 871 2.14 18.10 -6.24
N VAL A 872 2.24 18.71 -7.42
CA VAL A 872 1.70 20.05 -7.69
C VAL A 872 0.28 19.95 -8.23
N ALA A 873 -0.71 20.23 -7.38
CA ALA A 873 -2.11 20.30 -7.79
C ALA A 873 -2.36 21.44 -8.80
N PRO A 874 -3.17 21.21 -9.85
CA PRO A 874 -3.67 22.29 -10.71
C PRO A 874 -4.49 23.29 -9.89
N ALA A 875 -4.38 24.59 -10.18
CA ALA A 875 -5.20 25.64 -9.57
C ALA A 875 -5.75 26.58 -10.64
N VAL A 876 -6.98 27.09 -10.49
CA VAL A 876 -7.58 28.01 -11.47
C VAL A 876 -6.84 29.35 -11.47
N VAL A 877 -6.29 29.72 -12.61
CA VAL A 877 -5.63 31.00 -12.87
C VAL A 877 -6.66 32.00 -13.36
N SER A 878 -7.39 31.66 -14.42
CA SER A 878 -8.35 32.55 -15.08
C SER A 878 -9.53 31.79 -15.71
N VAL A 879 -10.58 32.53 -16.04
CA VAL A 879 -11.74 32.05 -16.81
C VAL A 879 -12.02 33.01 -17.96
N ALA A 880 -12.44 32.47 -19.10
CA ALA A 880 -12.77 33.21 -20.31
C ALA A 880 -14.01 32.61 -20.99
N SER A 881 -14.67 33.37 -21.87
CA SER A 881 -15.80 32.92 -22.68
C SER A 881 -15.44 33.08 -24.15
N PRO A 882 -14.67 32.15 -24.75
CA PRO A 882 -14.18 32.29 -26.12
C PRO A 882 -15.30 32.46 -27.17
N SER A 883 -16.49 31.95 -26.87
CA SER A 883 -17.69 32.16 -27.67
C SER A 883 -18.93 32.25 -26.77
N THR A 884 -20.10 32.54 -27.34
CA THR A 884 -21.37 32.46 -26.59
C THR A 884 -21.69 31.04 -26.10
N THR A 885 -21.12 29.99 -26.69
CA THR A 885 -21.43 28.60 -26.32
C THR A 885 -20.26 27.90 -25.61
N THR A 886 -19.18 28.61 -25.27
CA THR A 886 -18.02 27.98 -24.62
C THR A 886 -17.48 28.83 -23.48
N VAL A 887 -17.00 28.14 -22.44
CA VAL A 887 -16.28 28.73 -21.30
C VAL A 887 -14.94 28.01 -21.18
N ALA A 888 -13.85 28.77 -21.14
CA ALA A 888 -12.50 28.25 -20.92
C ALA A 888 -12.05 28.55 -19.49
N ILE A 889 -11.44 27.56 -18.84
CA ILE A 889 -10.90 27.65 -17.48
C ILE A 889 -9.42 27.27 -17.58
N THR A 890 -8.54 28.22 -17.28
CA THR A 890 -7.09 28.02 -17.35
C THR A 890 -6.55 27.68 -15.98
N PHE A 891 -5.81 26.57 -15.91
CA PHE A 891 -5.16 26.08 -14.70
C PHE A 891 -3.67 26.45 -14.67
N SER A 892 -3.08 26.44 -13.47
CA SER A 892 -1.66 26.73 -13.24
C SER A 892 -0.72 25.62 -13.69
N ALA A 893 -1.26 24.43 -13.95
CA ALA A 893 -0.51 23.25 -14.38
C ALA A 893 -1.36 22.45 -15.39
N PRO A 894 -0.74 21.59 -16.22
CA PRO A 894 -1.47 20.69 -17.12
C PRO A 894 -2.49 19.82 -16.38
N ILE A 895 -3.61 19.53 -17.03
CA ILE A 895 -4.69 18.68 -16.50
C ILE A 895 -4.88 17.44 -17.39
N ASP A 896 -5.35 16.34 -16.80
CA ASP A 896 -5.47 15.05 -17.47
C ASP A 896 -6.58 15.07 -18.54
N GLY A 897 -6.19 15.04 -19.82
CA GLY A 897 -7.12 15.03 -20.95
C GLY A 897 -7.80 13.68 -21.20
N THR A 898 -7.34 12.59 -20.58
CA THR A 898 -7.84 11.24 -20.86
C THR A 898 -9.18 10.93 -20.18
N ILE A 899 -9.54 11.69 -19.15
CA ILE A 899 -10.78 11.51 -18.37
C ILE A 899 -11.77 12.67 -18.50
N THR A 900 -11.67 13.45 -19.58
CA THR A 900 -12.46 14.68 -19.83
C THR A 900 -13.98 14.53 -19.69
N GLY A 901 -14.53 13.33 -19.91
CA GLY A 901 -15.96 13.05 -19.69
C GLY A 901 -16.41 13.27 -18.24
N LEU A 902 -15.51 13.18 -17.27
CA LEU A 902 -15.79 13.41 -15.86
C LEU A 902 -15.80 14.90 -15.46
N TYR A 903 -15.28 15.80 -16.30
CA TYR A 903 -15.14 17.23 -15.94
C TYR A 903 -16.39 18.07 -16.20
N THR A 904 -17.41 17.49 -16.85
CA THR A 904 -18.61 18.21 -17.29
C THR A 904 -19.48 18.72 -16.13
N ASN A 905 -19.31 18.17 -14.93
CA ASN A 905 -20.05 18.53 -13.71
C ASN A 905 -19.13 19.02 -12.56
N ASP A 906 -17.88 19.36 -12.85
CA ASP A 906 -16.93 19.92 -11.87
C ASP A 906 -17.18 21.41 -11.60
N PHE A 907 -17.81 22.10 -12.56
CA PHE A 907 -18.17 23.51 -12.47
C PHE A 907 -19.64 23.74 -12.83
N THR A 908 -20.26 24.73 -12.18
CA THR A 908 -21.50 25.34 -12.67
C THR A 908 -21.19 26.59 -13.49
N VAL A 909 -21.99 26.83 -14.53
CA VAL A 909 -21.98 28.07 -15.30
C VAL A 909 -23.35 28.72 -15.13
N GLU A 910 -23.41 29.87 -14.48
CA GLU A 910 -24.64 30.62 -14.25
C GLU A 910 -24.64 31.90 -15.09
N SER A 911 -25.71 32.23 -15.80
CA SER A 911 -25.85 33.50 -16.52
C SER A 911 -27.26 34.03 -16.35
N ASN A 912 -27.41 35.33 -16.03
CA ASN A 912 -28.68 35.97 -15.65
C ASN A 912 -29.44 35.23 -14.52
N GLY A 913 -28.71 34.63 -13.57
CA GLY A 913 -29.31 33.88 -12.44
C GLY A 913 -29.88 32.50 -12.83
N ALA A 914 -29.63 32.02 -14.04
CA ALA A 914 -30.01 30.68 -14.49
C ALA A 914 -28.77 29.80 -14.75
N LEU A 915 -28.82 28.54 -14.32
CA LEU A 915 -27.79 27.54 -14.61
C LEU A 915 -27.82 27.15 -16.10
N LYS A 916 -26.65 27.11 -16.71
CA LYS A 916 -26.43 26.66 -18.09
C LYS A 916 -25.99 25.20 -18.08
N THR A 917 -26.57 24.40 -18.97
CA THR A 917 -26.18 23.00 -19.15
C THR A 917 -24.88 22.90 -19.92
N VAL A 918 -23.88 22.21 -19.37
CA VAL A 918 -22.64 21.83 -20.05
C VAL A 918 -22.90 20.57 -20.89
N SER A 919 -22.70 20.63 -22.21
CA SER A 919 -22.90 19.52 -23.15
C SER A 919 -21.66 18.63 -23.31
N SER A 920 -20.46 19.21 -23.19
CA SER A 920 -19.20 18.50 -23.33
C SER A 920 -18.04 19.29 -22.71
N ALA A 921 -16.93 18.60 -22.48
CA ALA A 921 -15.67 19.19 -22.02
C ALA A 921 -14.52 18.72 -22.92
N SER A 922 -13.53 19.58 -23.13
CA SER A 922 -12.27 19.24 -23.80
C SER A 922 -11.09 19.87 -23.07
N VAL A 923 -9.91 19.27 -23.19
CA VAL A 923 -8.70 19.73 -22.53
C VAL A 923 -7.58 19.91 -23.54
N ALA A 924 -6.91 21.06 -23.45
CA ALA A 924 -5.67 21.35 -24.16
C ALA A 924 -4.62 21.81 -23.12
N SER A 925 -3.67 20.93 -22.79
CA SER A 925 -2.66 21.18 -21.75
C SER A 925 -3.28 21.57 -20.40
N ASN A 926 -3.20 22.85 -20.02
CA ASN A 926 -3.72 23.41 -18.77
C ASN A 926 -5.07 24.13 -18.95
N VAL A 927 -5.70 24.08 -20.12
CA VAL A 927 -6.98 24.75 -20.39
C VAL A 927 -8.10 23.72 -20.53
N LEU A 928 -9.12 23.85 -19.68
CA LEU A 928 -10.39 23.13 -19.77
C LEU A 928 -11.40 23.99 -20.52
N THR A 929 -11.98 23.47 -21.59
CA THR A 929 -13.06 24.13 -22.32
C THR A 929 -14.38 23.39 -22.08
N LEU A 930 -15.36 24.07 -21.50
CA LEU A 930 -16.73 23.60 -21.32
C LEU A 930 -17.59 24.13 -22.47
N THR A 931 -18.29 23.25 -23.17
CA THR A 931 -19.28 23.63 -24.19
C THR A 931 -20.66 23.65 -23.57
N LEU A 932 -21.44 24.69 -23.84
CA LEU A 932 -22.78 24.89 -23.30
C LEU A 932 -23.85 24.48 -24.32
N SER A 933 -24.92 23.88 -23.83
CA SER A 933 -26.07 23.47 -24.66
C SER A 933 -26.89 24.66 -25.17
N THR A 934 -26.74 25.83 -24.53
CA THR A 934 -27.41 27.08 -24.93
C THR A 934 -26.44 28.25 -24.81
N PRO A 935 -26.49 29.23 -25.73
CA PRO A 935 -25.64 30.41 -25.66
C PRO A 935 -25.76 31.21 -24.36
N LEU A 936 -24.68 31.85 -23.97
CA LEU A 936 -24.61 32.93 -23.00
C LEU A 936 -25.21 34.19 -23.61
N THR A 937 -26.03 34.89 -22.83
CA THR A 937 -26.76 36.09 -23.27
C THR A 937 -26.43 37.31 -22.41
N ALA A 938 -25.58 37.13 -21.40
CA ALA A 938 -25.09 38.11 -20.43
C ALA A 938 -23.92 37.49 -19.65
N GLU A 939 -23.24 38.27 -18.82
CA GLU A 939 -22.17 37.81 -17.92
C GLU A 939 -22.47 36.45 -17.30
N ALA A 940 -21.45 35.59 -17.26
CA ALA A 940 -21.52 34.28 -16.68
C ALA A 940 -20.66 34.21 -15.40
N ILE A 941 -21.14 33.48 -14.40
CA ILE A 941 -20.44 33.17 -13.15
C ILE A 941 -20.10 31.68 -13.16
N ILE A 942 -18.81 31.37 -13.06
CA ILE A 942 -18.28 30.00 -13.07
C ILE A 942 -17.92 29.61 -11.64
N LYS A 943 -18.58 28.60 -11.06
CA LYS A 943 -18.32 28.12 -9.68
C LYS A 943 -17.87 26.68 -9.67
N ALA A 944 -16.83 26.37 -8.91
CA ALA A 944 -16.38 25.00 -8.69
C ALA A 944 -17.30 24.25 -7.71
N ILE A 945 -17.58 22.98 -7.98
CA ILE A 945 -18.43 22.13 -7.14
C ILE A 945 -17.53 21.19 -6.32
N GLU A 946 -17.22 21.59 -5.08
CA GLU A 946 -16.27 20.88 -4.21
C GLU A 946 -16.56 19.37 -4.04
N SER A 947 -17.84 18.96 -4.03
CA SER A 947 -18.22 17.55 -3.88
C SER A 947 -18.02 16.70 -5.14
N ASN A 948 -17.78 17.31 -6.30
CA ASN A 948 -17.78 16.65 -7.59
C ASN A 948 -16.42 16.69 -8.31
N ILE A 949 -15.42 17.38 -7.74
CA ILE A 949 -14.15 17.63 -8.44
C ILE A 949 -13.49 16.32 -8.85
N SER A 950 -13.29 16.18 -10.15
CA SER A 950 -12.62 15.08 -10.81
C SER A 950 -11.34 15.54 -11.53
N ILE A 951 -11.17 16.85 -11.76
CA ILE A 951 -9.98 17.44 -12.40
C ILE A 951 -8.71 17.11 -11.62
N GLN A 952 -7.73 16.57 -12.33
CA GLN A 952 -6.45 16.15 -11.77
C GLN A 952 -5.29 16.40 -12.74
N SER A 953 -4.06 16.40 -12.24
CA SER A 953 -2.85 16.36 -13.08
C SER A 953 -2.74 15.03 -13.85
N PRO A 954 -2.05 14.97 -15.00
CA PRO A 954 -1.76 13.72 -15.69
C PRO A 954 -0.95 12.75 -14.80
N ALA A 955 -1.36 11.49 -14.74
CA ALA A 955 -0.65 10.41 -14.02
C ALA A 955 0.52 9.82 -14.84
N THR A 956 1.35 10.69 -15.43
CA THR A 956 2.44 10.31 -16.34
C THR A 956 3.84 10.57 -15.78
N ASP A 957 3.96 10.98 -14.52
CA ASP A 957 5.23 11.03 -13.79
C ASP A 957 5.71 9.60 -13.44
N GLY A 958 6.97 9.45 -13.01
CA GLY A 958 7.55 8.13 -12.69
C GLY A 958 6.77 7.37 -11.60
N ALA A 959 6.17 8.12 -10.68
CA ALA A 959 5.35 7.61 -9.60
C ALA A 959 3.88 7.38 -10.01
N GLU A 960 3.44 7.61 -11.24
CA GLU A 960 2.04 7.49 -11.68
C GLU A 960 1.04 8.20 -10.74
N THR A 961 1.39 9.38 -10.24
CA THR A 961 0.56 10.17 -9.33
C THR A 961 -0.27 11.20 -10.07
N ALA A 962 -1.57 11.23 -9.77
CA ALA A 962 -2.46 12.31 -10.15
C ALA A 962 -2.79 13.14 -8.91
N THR A 963 -2.59 14.45 -8.98
CA THR A 963 -2.97 15.38 -7.93
C THR A 963 -4.29 16.05 -8.26
N LEU A 964 -5.26 15.91 -7.37
CA LEU A 964 -6.60 16.47 -7.55
C LEU A 964 -6.56 18.00 -7.40
N TYR A 965 -7.28 18.70 -8.28
CA TYR A 965 -7.58 20.12 -8.10
C TYR A 965 -8.36 20.35 -6.80
N VAL A 966 -7.92 21.33 -6.02
CA VAL A 966 -8.62 21.77 -4.80
C VAL A 966 -9.12 23.20 -5.00
N PRO A 967 -10.44 23.43 -5.09
CA PRO A 967 -10.99 24.76 -5.34
C PRO A 967 -10.66 25.77 -4.24
N SER A 968 -10.21 26.97 -4.61
CA SER A 968 -10.02 28.08 -3.67
C SER A 968 -11.37 28.67 -3.23
N SER A 969 -11.36 29.53 -2.20
CA SER A 969 -12.55 30.27 -1.79
C SER A 969 -13.14 31.12 -2.92
N THR A 970 -12.29 31.65 -3.81
CA THR A 970 -12.72 32.43 -4.99
C THR A 970 -13.39 31.53 -6.02
N ASP A 971 -12.87 30.33 -6.25
CA ASP A 971 -13.44 29.39 -7.23
C ASP A 971 -14.81 28.87 -6.76
N LYS A 972 -15.01 28.72 -5.45
CA LYS A 972 -16.30 28.35 -4.85
C LYS A 972 -17.31 29.51 -4.89
N ALA A 973 -16.85 30.74 -4.63
CA ALA A 973 -17.70 31.93 -4.69
C ALA A 973 -18.15 32.27 -6.11
N GLY A 974 -17.29 31.97 -7.08
CA GLY A 974 -17.53 32.12 -8.51
C GLY A 974 -16.66 33.19 -9.15
N ARG A 975 -16.17 32.91 -10.35
CA ARG A 975 -15.45 33.87 -11.19
C ARG A 975 -16.37 34.39 -12.28
N THR A 976 -16.43 35.71 -12.46
CA THR A 976 -17.25 36.33 -13.48
C THR A 976 -16.50 36.42 -14.80
N VAL A 977 -17.20 36.15 -15.90
CA VAL A 977 -16.72 36.37 -17.26
C VAL A 977 -17.79 37.11 -18.07
N ALA A 978 -17.38 38.08 -18.88
CA ALA A 978 -18.29 38.72 -19.82
C ALA A 978 -18.81 37.70 -20.85
N ALA A 979 -20.10 37.77 -21.18
CA ALA A 979 -20.57 37.06 -22.37
C ALA A 979 -20.01 37.78 -23.58
N ASN A 980 -19.07 37.15 -24.29
CA ASN A 980 -18.71 37.58 -25.63
C ASN A 980 -19.95 37.43 -26.50
N ALA A 981 -20.71 38.51 -26.69
CA ALA A 981 -21.54 38.64 -27.87
C ALA A 981 -20.56 38.52 -29.03
N GLY A 982 -20.74 37.53 -29.91
CA GLY A 982 -19.89 37.40 -31.09
C GLY A 982 -19.94 38.70 -31.89
N VAL A 983 -18.99 39.59 -31.66
CA VAL A 983 -18.74 40.76 -32.48
C VAL A 983 -17.83 40.24 -33.58
N THR A 984 -18.41 40.13 -34.78
CA THR A 984 -17.66 39.83 -35.99
C THR A 984 -16.62 40.93 -36.17
N LEU A 985 -15.33 40.59 -36.19
CA LEU A 985 -14.34 41.54 -36.68
C LEU A 985 -14.60 41.68 -38.18
N ALA A 986 -15.14 42.82 -38.63
CA ALA A 986 -15.24 43.13 -40.05
C ALA A 986 -13.88 43.59 -40.59
N ALA A 987 -12.79 42.86 -40.31
CA ALA A 987 -11.50 43.13 -40.91
C ALA A 987 -11.50 42.57 -42.34
N THR A 988 -11.87 43.39 -43.31
CA THR A 988 -11.53 43.09 -44.70
C THR A 988 -10.03 43.33 -44.86
N VAL A 989 -9.23 42.27 -44.72
CA VAL A 989 -7.78 42.34 -44.93
C VAL A 989 -7.52 42.57 -46.42
N GLU A 990 -7.00 43.75 -46.77
CA GLU A 990 -6.56 44.05 -48.13
C GLU A 990 -5.05 43.82 -48.19
N THR A 991 -4.63 42.73 -48.85
CA THR A 991 -3.21 42.47 -49.09
C THR A 991 -2.73 43.36 -50.23
N THR A 992 -1.74 44.20 -49.96
CA THR A 992 -0.96 44.86 -51.02
C THR A 992 0.38 44.13 -51.11
N PRO A 993 0.67 43.40 -52.21
CA PRO A 993 1.95 42.71 -52.36
C PRO A 993 3.13 43.67 -52.23
N GLY A 994 4.14 43.27 -51.47
CA GLY A 994 5.41 43.99 -51.38
C GLY A 994 6.13 44.07 -52.73
N VAL A 995 6.98 45.09 -52.91
CA VAL A 995 7.82 45.25 -54.11
C VAL A 995 8.77 44.07 -54.25
N ALA A 996 8.86 43.49 -55.46
CA ALA A 996 9.68 42.33 -55.80
C ALA A 996 11.11 42.36 -55.22
N ALA A 997 11.50 41.27 -54.54
CA ALA A 997 12.84 41.12 -53.98
C ALA A 997 13.89 40.84 -55.07
N THR A 998 14.99 41.58 -55.05
CA THR A 998 16.21 41.25 -55.80
C THR A 998 17.01 40.22 -55.01
N LEU A 999 17.59 39.23 -55.69
CA LEU A 999 18.34 38.10 -55.09
C LEU A 999 19.37 38.60 -54.04
N GLY A 1000 19.21 38.17 -52.79
CA GLY A 1000 20.05 38.57 -51.64
C GLY A 1000 19.40 39.54 -50.64
N THR A 1001 18.15 39.94 -50.86
CA THR A 1001 17.36 40.77 -49.93
C THR A 1001 16.25 39.91 -49.31
N ALA A 1002 15.98 40.05 -48.01
CA ALA A 1002 14.90 39.32 -47.34
C ALA A 1002 13.53 39.71 -47.93
N GLY A 1003 12.67 38.73 -48.20
CA GLY A 1003 11.29 38.98 -48.65
C GLY A 1003 10.50 39.64 -47.53
N VAL A 1004 9.82 40.76 -47.83
CA VAL A 1004 9.01 41.51 -46.87
C VAL A 1004 7.59 41.56 -47.37
N GLU A 1005 6.69 40.90 -46.64
CA GLU A 1005 5.25 40.96 -46.89
C GLU A 1005 4.60 41.95 -45.93
N THR A 1006 3.63 42.72 -46.42
CA THR A 1006 2.95 43.73 -45.61
C THR A 1006 1.44 43.53 -45.66
N ILE A 1007 0.83 43.42 -44.48
CA ILE A 1007 -0.62 43.34 -44.30
C ILE A 1007 -1.10 44.68 -43.76
N THR A 1008 -2.08 45.29 -44.43
CA THR A 1008 -2.67 46.55 -43.94
C THR A 1008 -4.00 46.27 -43.25
N VAL A 1009 -4.11 46.71 -42.00
CA VAL A 1009 -5.36 46.67 -41.23
C VAL A 1009 -6.22 47.86 -41.64
N THR A 1010 -7.36 47.58 -42.27
CA THR A 1010 -8.25 48.61 -42.84
C THR A 1010 -9.41 48.98 -41.92
N THR A 1011 -9.60 48.21 -40.85
CA THR A 1011 -10.67 48.44 -39.87
C THR A 1011 -10.13 48.35 -38.45
N LYS A 1012 -10.59 49.25 -37.59
CA LYS A 1012 -10.26 49.22 -36.18
C LYS A 1012 -11.11 48.21 -35.40
N SER A 1013 -10.55 47.67 -34.33
CA SER A 1013 -11.34 47.08 -33.25
C SER A 1013 -12.19 48.18 -32.59
N THR A 1014 -13.38 47.84 -32.11
CA THR A 1014 -14.31 48.78 -31.47
C THR A 1014 -14.66 48.40 -30.04
N THR A 1015 -14.04 47.33 -29.52
CA THR A 1015 -14.37 46.68 -28.26
C THR A 1015 -13.10 46.14 -27.62
N ASP A 1016 -13.04 46.24 -26.29
CA ASP A 1016 -11.98 45.66 -25.46
C ASP A 1016 -12.23 44.15 -25.31
N GLU A 1017 -11.51 43.32 -26.08
CA GLU A 1017 -11.76 41.87 -26.13
C GLU A 1017 -10.55 41.06 -26.61
N PHE A 1018 -10.39 39.85 -26.05
CA PHE A 1018 -9.47 38.85 -26.60
C PHE A 1018 -10.10 38.14 -27.81
N LYS A 1019 -9.39 38.08 -28.94
CA LYS A 1019 -9.78 37.27 -30.11
C LYS A 1019 -8.65 36.41 -30.65
N THR A 1020 -9.03 35.26 -31.17
CA THR A 1020 -8.11 34.38 -31.88
C THR A 1020 -8.04 34.80 -33.34
N VAL A 1021 -6.84 35.15 -33.82
CA VAL A 1021 -6.59 35.34 -35.26
C VAL A 1021 -5.72 34.22 -35.83
N GLN A 1022 -6.19 33.72 -36.97
CA GLN A 1022 -5.60 32.83 -37.95
C GLN A 1022 -4.34 33.32 -38.64
N PHE A 1023 -3.10 33.07 -38.18
CA PHE A 1023 -1.95 33.26 -39.07
C PHE A 1023 -1.80 32.07 -40.02
N THR A 1024 -1.66 32.31 -41.32
CA THR A 1024 -1.16 31.29 -42.25
C THR A 1024 -0.35 31.85 -43.40
N ASP A 1025 0.67 31.10 -43.81
CA ASP A 1025 1.49 31.37 -44.99
C ASP A 1025 1.37 30.26 -46.06
N GLY A 1026 0.39 29.37 -45.89
CA GLY A 1026 0.16 28.18 -46.72
C GLY A 1026 0.94 26.93 -46.28
N THR A 1027 1.95 27.06 -45.41
CA THR A 1027 2.71 25.93 -44.83
C THR A 1027 2.56 25.87 -43.32
N ILE A 1028 2.62 27.03 -42.67
CA ILE A 1028 2.40 27.24 -41.24
C ILE A 1028 0.98 27.76 -41.07
N THR A 1029 0.25 27.19 -40.09
CA THR A 1029 -1.07 27.66 -39.66
C THR A 1029 -1.08 27.69 -38.14
N VAL A 1030 -1.30 28.87 -37.55
CA VAL A 1030 -1.24 29.07 -36.10
C VAL A 1030 -2.35 30.02 -35.66
N ASP A 1031 -3.13 29.57 -34.69
CA ASP A 1031 -4.12 30.38 -34.00
C ASP A 1031 -3.42 31.22 -32.92
N VAL A 1032 -3.53 32.54 -33.03
CA VAL A 1032 -2.89 33.50 -32.12
C VAL A 1032 -3.97 34.26 -31.36
N LEU A 1033 -3.98 34.14 -30.04
CA LEU A 1033 -4.87 34.94 -29.20
C LEU A 1033 -4.30 36.36 -29.07
N VAL A 1034 -5.05 37.34 -29.55
CA VAL A 1034 -4.75 38.77 -29.53
C VAL A 1034 -5.65 39.41 -28.47
N ASP A 1035 -5.04 40.15 -27.54
CA ASP A 1035 -5.79 41.07 -26.69
C ASP A 1035 -5.98 42.36 -27.50
N PHE A 1036 -7.21 42.85 -27.62
CA PHE A 1036 -7.47 44.16 -28.20
C PHE A 1036 -7.87 45.09 -27.08
N GLU A 1037 -6.93 45.82 -26.52
CA GLU A 1037 -7.18 46.71 -25.38
C GLU A 1037 -8.09 47.90 -25.76
N ASP A 1038 -8.95 48.33 -24.81
CA ASP A 1038 -9.93 49.44 -24.94
C ASP A 1038 -9.38 50.68 -25.64
N ASP A 1039 -9.79 50.89 -26.89
CA ASP A 1039 -9.67 52.18 -27.54
C ASP A 1039 -10.97 52.61 -28.21
N THR A 1040 -11.90 53.08 -27.39
CA THR A 1040 -13.07 53.84 -27.86
C THR A 1040 -12.70 55.06 -28.73
N ALA A 1041 -11.42 55.49 -28.76
CA ALA A 1041 -10.87 56.51 -29.67
C ALA A 1041 -9.90 55.95 -30.74
N GLY A 1042 -9.71 54.63 -30.81
CA GLY A 1042 -8.58 54.02 -31.52
C GLY A 1042 -8.64 54.10 -33.02
N THR A 1043 -7.47 53.93 -33.61
CA THR A 1043 -7.23 53.93 -35.04
C THR A 1043 -6.95 52.50 -35.54
N THR A 1044 -6.93 52.32 -36.85
CA THR A 1044 -6.45 51.07 -37.48
C THR A 1044 -5.02 50.69 -37.08
N ASP A 1045 -4.25 51.66 -36.58
CA ASP A 1045 -2.85 51.51 -36.24
C ASP A 1045 -2.67 50.79 -34.90
N ASP A 1046 -3.58 51.06 -33.96
CA ASP A 1046 -3.61 50.46 -32.63
C ASP A 1046 -4.00 48.99 -32.74
N THR A 1047 -5.08 48.69 -33.48
CA THR A 1047 -5.48 47.31 -33.81
C THR A 1047 -4.38 46.53 -34.52
N ALA A 1048 -3.62 47.19 -35.42
CA ALA A 1048 -2.47 46.55 -36.06
C ALA A 1048 -1.30 46.33 -35.09
N ALA A 1049 -1.14 47.17 -34.08
CA ALA A 1049 -0.11 47.04 -33.06
C ALA A 1049 -0.37 45.85 -32.13
N ASP A 1050 -1.62 45.65 -31.75
CA ASP A 1050 -2.04 44.56 -30.88
C ASP A 1050 -1.82 43.20 -31.57
N ILE A 1051 -2.29 43.08 -32.83
CA ILE A 1051 -2.07 41.90 -33.67
C ILE A 1051 -0.57 41.65 -33.88
N ARG A 1052 0.22 42.69 -34.18
CA ARG A 1052 1.67 42.58 -34.32
C ARG A 1052 2.32 42.01 -33.08
N THR A 1053 1.96 42.54 -31.91
CA THR A 1053 2.56 42.18 -30.63
C THR A 1053 2.26 40.73 -30.28
N ALA A 1054 1.01 40.31 -30.44
CA ALA A 1054 0.59 38.93 -30.18
C ALA A 1054 1.25 37.93 -31.14
N ILE A 1055 1.33 38.25 -32.43
CA ILE A 1055 1.98 37.38 -33.43
C ILE A 1055 3.50 37.31 -33.19
N ALA A 1056 4.15 38.42 -32.86
CA ALA A 1056 5.58 38.46 -32.56
C ALA A 1056 5.96 37.70 -31.27
N ALA A 1057 5.01 37.42 -30.39
CA ALA A 1057 5.22 36.58 -29.21
C ALA A 1057 5.18 35.06 -29.54
N ASN A 1058 4.73 34.67 -30.73
CA ASN A 1058 4.60 33.27 -31.10
C ASN A 1058 5.93 32.69 -31.63
N ALA A 1059 6.46 31.69 -30.93
CA ALA A 1059 7.75 31.07 -31.23
C ALA A 1059 7.80 30.36 -32.60
N ALA A 1060 6.68 29.80 -33.08
CA ALA A 1060 6.64 29.08 -34.36
C ALA A 1060 6.74 30.05 -35.55
N ILE A 1061 6.12 31.22 -35.43
CA ILE A 1061 6.14 32.27 -36.46
C ILE A 1061 7.50 32.98 -36.44
N THR A 1062 8.01 33.32 -35.25
CA THR A 1062 9.31 34.01 -35.10
C THR A 1062 10.54 33.16 -35.40
N ALA A 1063 10.39 31.84 -35.49
CA ALA A 1063 11.43 30.96 -36.02
C ALA A 1063 11.68 31.16 -37.54
N VAL A 1064 10.68 31.69 -38.26
CA VAL A 1064 10.71 31.83 -39.73
C VAL A 1064 10.66 33.29 -40.18
N TYR A 1065 9.98 34.16 -39.43
CA TYR A 1065 9.78 35.57 -39.76
C TYR A 1065 10.21 36.51 -38.63
N THR A 1066 10.79 37.65 -39.01
CA THR A 1066 10.84 38.83 -38.14
C THR A 1066 9.57 39.65 -38.37
N VAL A 1067 8.78 39.86 -37.33
CA VAL A 1067 7.50 40.57 -37.38
C VAL A 1067 7.69 42.01 -36.91
N GLY A 1068 7.20 42.98 -37.68
CA GLY A 1068 7.32 44.41 -37.41
C GLY A 1068 6.23 45.22 -38.10
N GLY A 1069 6.47 46.51 -38.31
CA GLY A 1069 5.56 47.41 -39.04
C GLY A 1069 5.28 48.71 -38.28
N ALA A 1070 4.66 49.67 -38.95
CA ALA A 1070 4.28 50.96 -38.39
C ALA A 1070 2.85 51.32 -38.80
N ALA A 1071 2.16 52.11 -37.98
CA ALA A 1071 0.77 52.50 -38.22
C ALA A 1071 -0.13 51.25 -38.43
N SER A 1072 -1.05 51.30 -39.39
CA SER A 1072 -1.96 50.21 -39.75
C SER A 1072 -1.29 49.03 -40.47
N ALA A 1073 0.03 49.06 -40.71
CA ALA A 1073 0.73 48.05 -41.49
C ALA A 1073 1.50 47.04 -40.62
N ILE A 1074 1.36 45.75 -40.91
CA ILE A 1074 2.05 44.63 -40.28
C ILE A 1074 3.02 44.03 -41.30
N THR A 1075 4.32 44.09 -41.04
CA THR A 1075 5.35 43.60 -41.94
C THR A 1075 5.97 42.29 -41.44
N PHE A 1076 6.03 41.29 -42.31
CA PHE A 1076 6.69 40.01 -42.07
C PHE A 1076 7.93 39.91 -42.95
N THR A 1077 9.11 39.87 -42.32
CA THR A 1077 10.40 39.74 -43.03
C THR A 1077 10.96 38.33 -42.84
N GLN A 1078 11.13 37.56 -43.91
CA GLN A 1078 11.67 36.20 -43.79
C GLN A 1078 13.11 36.20 -43.23
N ILE A 1079 13.38 35.33 -42.24
CA ILE A 1079 14.72 35.17 -41.63
C ILE A 1079 15.68 34.44 -42.59
N ALA A 1080 15.16 33.53 -43.42
CA ALA A 1080 15.86 32.90 -44.54
C ALA A 1080 14.93 32.85 -45.76
N ASN A 1081 15.40 33.33 -46.93
CA ASN A 1081 14.55 33.47 -48.13
C ASN A 1081 14.23 32.09 -48.73
N THR A 1082 12.95 31.71 -48.72
CA THR A 1082 12.44 30.45 -49.30
C THR A 1082 11.59 30.66 -50.57
N GLY A 1083 11.46 31.89 -51.06
CA GLY A 1083 10.62 32.28 -52.20
C GLY A 1083 9.49 33.24 -51.83
N ASP A 1084 8.66 33.60 -52.82
CA ASP A 1084 7.48 34.45 -52.63
C ASP A 1084 6.40 33.67 -51.85
N VAL A 1085 5.86 34.27 -50.78
CA VAL A 1085 4.90 33.63 -49.88
C VAL A 1085 3.73 34.58 -49.64
N SER A 1086 2.49 34.08 -49.70
CA SER A 1086 1.29 34.86 -49.39
C SER A 1086 0.91 34.65 -47.93
N ILE A 1087 0.80 35.74 -47.16
CA ILE A 1087 0.44 35.68 -45.74
C ILE A 1087 -0.99 36.18 -45.55
N ALA A 1088 -1.79 35.41 -44.81
CA ALA A 1088 -3.15 35.76 -44.43
C ALA A 1088 -3.32 35.79 -42.90
N ILE A 1089 -4.19 36.70 -42.46
CA ILE A 1089 -4.68 36.80 -41.09
C ILE A 1089 -6.21 36.75 -41.15
N ASP A 1090 -6.86 35.77 -40.51
CA ASP A 1090 -8.32 35.60 -40.53
C ASP A 1090 -8.91 35.43 -39.11
N ASP A 1091 -10.21 35.68 -38.93
CA ASP A 1091 -10.91 35.38 -37.66
C ASP A 1091 -11.18 33.87 -37.56
N ALA A 1092 -10.53 33.22 -36.59
CA ALA A 1092 -10.61 31.77 -36.41
C ALA A 1092 -12.04 31.27 -36.10
N ASN A 1093 -12.98 32.16 -35.73
CA ASN A 1093 -14.35 31.81 -35.34
C ASN A 1093 -15.38 31.81 -36.47
N LEU A 1094 -15.01 32.06 -37.73
CA LEU A 1094 -15.92 31.98 -38.90
C LEU A 1094 -16.23 30.53 -39.33
N THR A 1095 -16.77 29.72 -38.41
CA THR A 1095 -17.11 28.30 -38.67
C THR A 1095 -18.49 28.08 -39.29
N THR A 1096 -19.32 29.12 -39.47
CA THR A 1096 -20.60 29.06 -40.19
C THR A 1096 -20.45 29.30 -41.70
N ALA A 1097 -19.51 28.60 -42.31
CA ALA A 1097 -19.19 28.66 -43.72
C ALA A 1097 -19.97 27.61 -44.53
N ILE A 1098 -20.85 28.05 -45.44
CA ILE A 1098 -21.58 27.14 -46.36
C ILE A 1098 -20.62 26.39 -47.32
N ILE A 1099 -19.40 26.90 -47.57
CA ILE A 1099 -18.27 26.23 -48.26
C ILE A 1099 -16.92 26.82 -47.79
N GLY A 1100 -15.90 25.98 -47.57
CA GLY A 1100 -14.50 26.42 -47.52
C GLY A 1100 -13.92 26.58 -48.93
N VAL A 1101 -13.93 27.81 -49.47
CA VAL A 1101 -13.18 28.16 -50.68
C VAL A 1101 -11.92 28.88 -50.22
N ALA A 1102 -10.78 28.19 -50.19
CA ALA A 1102 -9.48 28.85 -50.14
C ALA A 1102 -9.07 29.17 -51.58
N ALA A 1103 -9.21 30.42 -52.01
CA ALA A 1103 -8.66 30.85 -53.29
C ALA A 1103 -7.17 31.10 -53.14
N ASN A 1104 -6.37 30.02 -53.16
CA ASN A 1104 -4.94 30.18 -53.31
C ASN A 1104 -4.66 30.46 -54.80
N THR A 1105 -4.37 31.71 -55.15
CA THR A 1105 -3.89 32.05 -56.49
C THR A 1105 -2.46 31.56 -56.61
N THR A 1106 -2.20 30.54 -57.43
CA THR A 1106 -0.82 30.30 -57.90
C THR A 1106 -0.56 31.25 -59.06
N PRO A 1107 0.37 32.23 -58.97
CA PRO A 1107 0.78 32.99 -60.14
C PRO A 1107 1.41 32.05 -61.17
N GLY A 1108 0.95 32.10 -62.41
CA GLY A 1108 1.61 31.41 -63.51
C GLY A 1108 3.04 31.94 -63.73
N VAL A 1109 3.93 31.05 -64.18
CA VAL A 1109 5.34 31.33 -64.54
C VAL A 1109 5.49 32.68 -65.28
N ALA A 1110 6.52 33.44 -64.91
CA ALA A 1110 6.85 34.78 -65.42
C ALA A 1110 6.48 35.04 -66.90
N ALA A 1111 5.70 36.09 -67.15
CA ALA A 1111 5.35 36.52 -68.51
C ALA A 1111 6.55 37.14 -69.22
N THR A 1112 6.88 36.62 -70.40
CA THR A 1112 7.56 37.39 -71.45
C THR A 1112 6.49 38.19 -72.21
N ALA A 1113 6.80 39.41 -72.65
CA ALA A 1113 5.85 40.31 -73.31
C ALA A 1113 5.05 39.60 -74.43
N GLY A 1114 3.73 39.47 -74.25
CA GLY A 1114 2.81 38.90 -75.24
C GLY A 1114 1.92 37.74 -74.78
N ASN A 1115 2.10 37.19 -73.57
CA ASN A 1115 1.27 36.10 -73.05
C ASN A 1115 0.20 36.61 -72.06
N ALA A 1116 -1.00 36.03 -72.12
CA ALA A 1116 -2.11 36.35 -71.23
C ALA A 1116 -1.88 35.77 -69.81
N GLU A 1117 -2.22 36.54 -68.77
CA GLU A 1117 -2.14 36.11 -67.37
C GLU A 1117 -3.27 35.10 -67.06
N VAL A 1118 -2.91 34.02 -66.35
CA VAL A 1118 -3.82 32.93 -65.98
C VAL A 1118 -3.83 32.81 -64.46
N ALA A 1119 -5.01 32.97 -63.85
CA ALA A 1119 -5.25 32.66 -62.45
C ALA A 1119 -6.08 31.38 -62.34
N THR A 1120 -5.79 30.56 -61.33
CA THR A 1120 -6.60 29.37 -61.03
C THR A 1120 -7.10 29.47 -59.59
N ALA A 1121 -8.41 29.32 -59.41
CA ALA A 1121 -9.06 29.27 -58.10
C ALA A 1121 -9.60 27.85 -57.87
N THR A 1122 -9.15 27.19 -56.81
CA THR A 1122 -9.53 25.79 -56.52
C THR A 1122 -10.57 25.73 -55.40
N VAL A 1123 -11.64 24.97 -55.61
CA VAL A 1123 -12.64 24.68 -54.56
C VAL A 1123 -12.12 23.53 -53.70
N THR A 1124 -11.65 23.85 -52.50
CA THR A 1124 -10.94 22.92 -51.61
C THR A 1124 -11.86 22.02 -50.78
N ALA A 1125 -13.14 22.36 -50.63
CA ALA A 1125 -14.12 21.58 -49.87
C ALA A 1125 -15.53 21.61 -50.47
N ALA A 1126 -16.32 20.55 -50.26
CA ALA A 1126 -17.71 20.47 -50.69
C ALA A 1126 -18.64 21.28 -49.75
N PRO A 1127 -19.83 21.73 -50.20
CA PRO A 1127 -20.73 22.50 -49.36
C PRO A 1127 -21.32 21.70 -48.21
N THR A 1128 -21.36 22.28 -47.03
CA THR A 1128 -21.92 21.66 -45.82
C THR A 1128 -23.40 21.99 -45.62
N ALA A 1129 -23.94 22.93 -46.41
CA ALA A 1129 -25.36 23.32 -46.43
C ALA A 1129 -25.79 23.80 -47.82
N THR A 1130 -27.11 23.83 -48.07
CA THR A 1130 -27.70 24.41 -49.29
C THR A 1130 -27.91 25.91 -49.11
N GLY A 1131 -27.48 26.74 -50.06
CA GLY A 1131 -27.61 28.19 -49.99
C GLY A 1131 -27.01 28.93 -51.19
N ASN A 1132 -26.91 30.25 -51.11
CA ASN A 1132 -26.21 31.08 -52.10
C ASN A 1132 -24.86 31.51 -51.53
N ILE A 1133 -23.81 31.45 -52.33
CA ILE A 1133 -22.51 32.06 -52.05
C ILE A 1133 -22.31 33.27 -52.97
N VAL A 1134 -21.56 34.26 -52.51
CA VAL A 1134 -21.11 35.40 -53.34
C VAL A 1134 -19.62 35.22 -53.61
N VAL A 1135 -19.26 35.26 -54.88
CA VAL A 1135 -17.89 35.14 -55.37
C VAL A 1135 -17.50 36.48 -55.98
N ARG A 1136 -16.50 37.14 -55.40
CA ARG A 1136 -15.94 38.39 -55.94
C ARG A 1136 -14.77 38.07 -56.86
N LEU A 1137 -14.72 38.67 -58.04
CA LEU A 1137 -13.52 38.74 -58.88
C LEU A 1137 -13.03 40.18 -58.89
N THR A 1138 -11.77 40.39 -58.52
CA THR A 1138 -11.13 41.70 -58.64
C THR A 1138 -9.75 41.60 -59.24
N ASP A 1139 -9.41 42.61 -60.04
CA ASP A 1139 -8.12 42.78 -60.68
C ASP A 1139 -7.50 44.15 -60.24
N GLY A 1140 -8.12 44.83 -59.28
CA GLY A 1140 -7.71 46.17 -58.83
C GLY A 1140 -8.23 47.32 -59.70
N THR A 1141 -8.75 47.06 -60.90
CA THR A 1141 -9.44 48.03 -61.77
C THR A 1141 -10.91 47.65 -62.01
N ILE A 1142 -11.19 46.38 -62.20
CA ILE A 1142 -12.52 45.76 -62.32
C ILE A 1142 -12.78 44.97 -61.04
N THR A 1143 -13.89 45.24 -60.37
CA THR A 1143 -14.38 44.48 -59.22
C THR A 1143 -15.83 44.10 -59.44
N GLN A 1144 -16.12 42.81 -59.49
CA GLN A 1144 -17.46 42.29 -59.79
C GLN A 1144 -17.81 41.11 -58.89
N ASP A 1145 -19.00 41.17 -58.32
CA ASP A 1145 -19.57 40.09 -57.50
C ASP A 1145 -20.55 39.26 -58.32
N VAL A 1146 -20.48 37.94 -58.18
CA VAL A 1146 -21.46 37.01 -58.75
C VAL A 1146 -22.03 36.11 -57.66
N THR A 1147 -23.34 35.91 -57.69
CA THR A 1147 -24.02 35.00 -56.77
C THR A 1147 -24.13 33.61 -57.38
N VAL A 1148 -23.77 32.58 -56.62
CA VAL A 1148 -23.77 31.18 -57.04
C VAL A 1148 -24.63 30.36 -56.07
N ALA A 1149 -25.65 29.69 -56.58
CA ALA A 1149 -26.47 28.80 -55.78
C ALA A 1149 -25.79 27.43 -55.64
N VAL A 1150 -25.61 26.95 -54.41
CA VAL A 1150 -24.94 25.69 -54.06
C VAL A 1150 -25.86 24.81 -53.23
N LEU A 1151 -25.71 23.49 -53.40
CA LEU A 1151 -26.48 22.47 -52.68
C LEU A 1151 -25.53 21.67 -51.79
N VAL A 1152 -26.01 21.18 -50.65
CA VAL A 1152 -25.24 20.26 -49.80
C VAL A 1152 -24.80 18.97 -50.52
N THR A 1153 -25.47 18.63 -51.62
CA THR A 1153 -25.12 17.47 -52.46
C THR A 1153 -24.07 17.78 -53.53
N ASP A 1154 -23.66 19.04 -53.71
CA ASP A 1154 -22.63 19.37 -54.68
C ASP A 1154 -21.27 18.85 -54.20
N THR A 1155 -20.45 18.39 -55.13
CA THR A 1155 -19.04 18.12 -54.92
C THR A 1155 -18.21 19.40 -55.13
N THR A 1156 -16.93 19.38 -54.75
CA THR A 1156 -15.97 20.45 -55.05
C THR A 1156 -15.95 20.80 -56.55
N ALA A 1157 -15.96 19.78 -57.40
CA ALA A 1157 -15.98 19.94 -58.86
C ALA A 1157 -17.30 20.51 -59.40
N THR A 1158 -18.45 20.10 -58.86
CA THR A 1158 -19.75 20.67 -59.29
C THR A 1158 -19.93 22.09 -58.79
N THR A 1159 -19.40 22.42 -57.62
CA THR A 1159 -19.34 23.78 -57.11
C THR A 1159 -18.45 24.66 -57.99
N ALA A 1160 -17.25 24.20 -58.34
CA ALA A 1160 -16.34 24.91 -59.23
C ALA A 1160 -16.98 25.19 -60.61
N ALA A 1161 -17.68 24.21 -61.18
CA ALA A 1161 -18.42 24.39 -62.42
C ALA A 1161 -19.54 25.45 -62.31
N LYS A 1162 -20.27 25.49 -61.18
CA LYS A 1162 -21.29 26.52 -60.93
C LYS A 1162 -20.69 27.92 -60.78
N ILE A 1163 -19.53 28.04 -60.12
CA ILE A 1163 -18.79 29.30 -60.01
C ILE A 1163 -18.32 29.78 -61.39
N GLN A 1164 -17.73 28.88 -62.19
CA GLN A 1164 -17.32 29.18 -63.56
C GLN A 1164 -18.49 29.69 -64.42
N ALA A 1165 -19.64 29.03 -64.34
CA ALA A 1165 -20.83 29.40 -65.10
C ALA A 1165 -21.35 30.80 -64.70
N ALA A 1166 -21.38 31.10 -63.40
CA ALA A 1166 -21.83 32.40 -62.89
C ALA A 1166 -20.90 33.55 -63.28
N LEU A 1167 -19.57 33.33 -63.21
CA LEU A 1167 -18.57 34.31 -63.65
C LEU A 1167 -18.65 34.56 -65.15
N THR A 1168 -18.83 33.50 -65.96
CA THR A 1168 -18.96 33.61 -67.42
C THR A 1168 -20.26 34.33 -67.84
N ALA A 1169 -21.33 34.20 -67.05
CA ALA A 1169 -22.60 34.86 -67.31
C ALA A 1169 -22.57 36.38 -67.00
N ASN A 1170 -21.60 36.86 -66.20
CA ASN A 1170 -21.45 38.28 -65.92
C ASN A 1170 -20.84 39.01 -67.12
N ALA A 1171 -21.61 39.92 -67.74
CA ALA A 1171 -21.23 40.57 -68.99
C ALA A 1171 -19.91 41.37 -68.90
N THR A 1172 -19.63 42.00 -67.76
CA THR A 1172 -18.40 42.75 -67.52
C THR A 1172 -17.19 41.83 -67.42
N ILE A 1173 -17.34 40.71 -66.70
CA ILE A 1173 -16.27 39.70 -66.56
C ILE A 1173 -16.01 39.01 -67.89
N ASN A 1174 -17.04 38.57 -68.62
CA ASN A 1174 -16.87 37.86 -69.90
C ASN A 1174 -16.25 38.75 -71.01
N ALA A 1175 -16.44 40.07 -70.94
CA ALA A 1175 -15.81 41.00 -71.87
C ALA A 1175 -14.28 41.10 -71.67
N ALA A 1176 -13.79 40.99 -70.43
CA ALA A 1176 -12.39 41.12 -70.09
C ALA A 1176 -11.65 39.77 -69.90
N TYR A 1177 -12.39 38.70 -69.56
CA TYR A 1177 -11.84 37.42 -69.11
C TYR A 1177 -12.49 36.22 -69.81
N ASN A 1178 -11.68 35.19 -70.03
CA ASN A 1178 -12.11 33.85 -70.40
C ASN A 1178 -12.06 32.95 -69.17
N VAL A 1179 -13.23 32.50 -68.68
CA VAL A 1179 -13.32 31.67 -67.47
C VAL A 1179 -13.68 30.23 -67.87
N THR A 1180 -12.85 29.27 -67.48
CA THR A 1180 -12.96 27.86 -67.85
C THR A 1180 -12.84 26.95 -66.64
N ASN A 1181 -13.45 25.76 -66.72
CA ASN A 1181 -13.32 24.70 -65.74
C ASN A 1181 -13.25 23.39 -66.54
N ALA A 1182 -12.23 22.56 -66.27
CA ALA A 1182 -12.15 21.23 -66.88
C ALA A 1182 -13.18 20.33 -66.21
N GLY A 1183 -14.01 19.63 -67.00
CA GLY A 1183 -15.08 18.80 -66.45
C GLY A 1183 -14.59 17.79 -65.41
N GLY A 1184 -15.12 17.86 -64.19
CA GLY A 1184 -14.70 17.04 -63.05
C GLY A 1184 -13.56 17.63 -62.22
N SER A 1185 -13.02 18.80 -62.58
CA SER A 1185 -12.02 19.53 -61.80
C SER A 1185 -12.67 20.46 -60.77
N ALA A 1186 -12.01 20.60 -59.61
CA ALA A 1186 -12.31 21.61 -58.61
C ALA A 1186 -11.78 23.01 -58.97
N ASP A 1187 -11.10 23.15 -60.10
CA ASP A 1187 -10.39 24.37 -60.49
C ASP A 1187 -11.19 25.25 -61.45
N VAL A 1188 -11.29 26.55 -61.14
CA VAL A 1188 -11.80 27.59 -62.02
C VAL A 1188 -10.62 28.41 -62.55
N VAL A 1189 -10.36 28.29 -63.84
CA VAL A 1189 -9.24 28.95 -64.53
C VAL A 1189 -9.74 30.21 -65.21
N ILE A 1190 -9.16 31.35 -64.86
CA ILE A 1190 -9.51 32.68 -65.36
C ILE A 1190 -8.32 33.21 -66.17
N THR A 1191 -8.55 33.57 -67.44
CA THR A 1191 -7.50 34.06 -68.34
C THR A 1191 -7.92 35.38 -68.96
N GLN A 1192 -7.08 36.42 -68.94
CA GLN A 1192 -7.40 37.69 -69.60
C GLN A 1192 -7.55 37.52 -71.12
N ARG A 1193 -8.53 38.22 -71.71
CA ARG A 1193 -8.75 38.19 -73.17
C ARG A 1193 -7.81 39.13 -73.94
N VAL A 1194 -7.28 40.18 -73.30
CA VAL A 1194 -6.35 41.15 -73.91
C VAL A 1194 -5.25 41.48 -72.90
N PRO A 1195 -3.96 41.33 -73.24
CA PRO A 1195 -2.88 41.50 -72.26
C PRO A 1195 -2.59 42.99 -72.05
N PHE A 1196 -3.01 43.55 -70.91
CA PHE A 1196 -2.62 44.90 -70.49
C PHE A 1196 -2.28 44.91 -69.00
N SER A 1197 -0.97 45.02 -68.70
CA SER A 1197 -0.33 45.07 -67.37
C SER A 1197 -0.59 43.86 -66.46
N ASN A 1198 0.30 43.64 -65.49
CA ASN A 1198 0.17 42.58 -64.50
C ASN A 1198 -1.04 42.88 -63.62
N VAL A 1199 -1.98 41.95 -63.55
CA VAL A 1199 -3.19 42.13 -62.77
C VAL A 1199 -3.47 40.90 -61.92
N THR A 1200 -3.32 41.06 -60.61
CA THR A 1200 -3.58 39.98 -59.64
C THR A 1200 -5.09 39.76 -59.52
N ILE A 1201 -5.57 38.60 -59.97
CA ILE A 1201 -6.98 38.23 -59.91
C ILE A 1201 -7.27 37.54 -58.58
N THR A 1202 -8.02 38.19 -57.69
CA THR A 1202 -8.37 37.63 -56.38
C THR A 1202 -9.83 37.15 -56.39
N VAL A 1203 -10.06 35.93 -55.87
CA VAL A 1203 -11.39 35.35 -55.71
C VAL A 1203 -11.70 35.18 -54.23
N THR A 1204 -12.57 35.99 -53.65
CA THR A 1204 -12.92 35.86 -52.22
C THR A 1204 -14.37 35.46 -52.04
N ARG A 1205 -14.62 34.70 -50.96
CA ARG A 1205 -15.96 34.50 -50.42
C ARG A 1205 -16.30 35.71 -49.54
N GLN A 1206 -17.47 36.30 -49.71
CA GLN A 1206 -18.08 37.15 -48.67
C GLN A 1206 -18.95 36.33 -47.73
#